data_AF-A0A813R8F0-F1
#
_entry.id   AF-A0A813R8F0-F1
#
_cell.length_a   1.000
_cell.length_b   1.000
_cell.length_c   1.000
_cell.angle_alpha   90.00
_cell.angle_beta   90.00
_cell.angle_gamma   90.00
#
_symmetry.space_group_name_H-M   'P 1'
#
loop_
_entity.id
_entity.type
_entity.pdbx_description
1 polymer ?
#
loop_
_entity_poly.entity_id
_entity_poly.type
_entity_poly.pdbx_seq_one_letter_code
_entity_poly.pdbx_strand_id
1 'polypeptide(L)'
;MAEDVRSYIIETILSFQTLCTCITTTIGQYIYAYYLETYPIPSNSTSNYTTINYFSLTKFKDYNNKCIEGDTSSTKDAQAWAQERSADLFFWTNLYSSCPIIIMTYILSLYISTLGKRFVLILPMIGGFAQFVIWLTIIYFHLPEYWWYIAAIINGLSGSISVLSFILTLIITDNTIDSDLSSRFVRLGAIQTGLSSIATLAIGYYIEWRGFTDLYWMGLGFELLSIFIGIFIFKSSNSTNINERTPLLTSINENEFNEFSSNSCSQFFQICTVFRCNRRTQKKSTSLFLTLFSNIFYTLASSTFAPFLWFLLNAPFCMTSRDIGNYSALAAISYAILSLLGMQALTNIGASDAIICLISHIFFFGSTLWLAFANYSWELYAGLLLSAFSGYQGSLTLSMMSKWLEPHERSHAFAFVTEINTIITLFGTALFNYIYARTVVNNRNLTLFIGAGLCIIPSILNLWLFLVTRKMSEEDLRPLSETETEPAPIRLRNNGLPPHAGDAACIIIPSRSLTTSLRTPVLNRSRTDIDDAIAELLLFADKPISTNQLIQAICRLMVNDQRYVPVLVGSSLKNIGVPTLLDAIVNYLPSARIIPTSSSNTDTLMYIFKTIHDRQKQPLSFARVYSGSVKKRMVLTNARTNEREQINKVFLPFADNMEDIDEIRAGSIAVLSGFKEASSGDILVSNRKSTIATHLNDLKQQYPFLPDPGLEAPPPVFFCTIETYSESTQKQLDFALKNIKREDPSLRVRIDDQTGQTILLGMGELHIDIIRDRLKREYDLETYLGPLNVNYRETPRKSTQQTIVWNSSINEKHATISITLSIEPIISQDKKIISFSQIQIVRSDEQNFENLKKEHVEAINHGIRLALSTGLIKGTEVVNIHVKLHDLQLTGFISPALYSAAASDCVRACLRHADCTLLQPMMRVDVTMSKSTLESLPNELWLIIFSYLSSFDLCQTFLYINNTRIQSLLTSIHHYLNVNFIHYDQLHLWLNSDQNHRNRFTNMIDTVVLNYSCACQTLLEYWEKTFNETDQSNVLFASIKRLVVLQAEYRPYSLIQPILAPLVSTSNTLQYLHLIFTKRTYDYFKILSDLIAYRVSVHTMILEVEQGMI
;
A
#
# COMPACT_ATOMS: atom_id res chain seq x y z
N MET A 1 -0.08 -25.60 -1.46
CA MET A 1 -1.10 -26.51 -0.90
C MET A 1 -2.39 -25.79 -0.52
N ALA A 2 -2.41 -24.81 0.40
CA ALA A 2 -3.64 -24.06 0.73
C ALA A 2 -4.16 -23.17 -0.42
N GLU A 3 -3.25 -22.60 -1.22
CA GLU A 3 -3.59 -21.86 -2.45
C GLU A 3 -4.12 -22.79 -3.55
N ASP A 4 -3.56 -23.99 -3.69
CA ASP A 4 -4.02 -24.99 -4.65
C ASP A 4 -5.45 -25.45 -4.32
N VAL A 5 -5.75 -25.71 -3.04
CA VAL A 5 -7.10 -26.08 -2.58
C VAL A 5 -8.10 -24.96 -2.88
N ARG A 6 -7.72 -23.68 -2.72
CA ARG A 6 -8.58 -22.54 -3.09
C ARG A 6 -8.83 -22.46 -4.60
N SER A 7 -7.83 -22.72 -5.43
CA SER A 7 -7.99 -22.79 -6.89
C SER A 7 -9.00 -23.86 -7.28
N TYR A 8 -8.90 -25.07 -6.71
CA TYR A 8 -9.84 -26.15 -6.98
C TYR A 8 -11.29 -25.83 -6.58
N ILE A 9 -11.49 -25.14 -5.45
CA ILE A 9 -12.84 -24.72 -5.02
C ILE A 9 -13.45 -23.74 -6.03
N ILE A 10 -12.65 -22.77 -6.50
CA ILE A 10 -13.07 -21.78 -7.50
C ILE A 10 -13.42 -22.45 -8.83
N GLU A 11 -12.58 -23.38 -9.29
CA GLU A 11 -12.82 -24.17 -10.50
C GLU A 11 -14.09 -25.02 -10.38
N THR A 12 -14.37 -25.57 -9.20
CA THR A 12 -15.58 -26.36 -8.94
C THR A 12 -16.84 -25.49 -9.00
N ILE A 13 -16.82 -24.30 -8.37
CA ILE A 13 -17.92 -23.34 -8.45
C ILE A 13 -18.17 -22.92 -9.90
N LEU A 14 -17.11 -22.58 -10.63
CA LEU A 14 -17.20 -22.21 -12.04
C LEU A 14 -17.79 -23.34 -12.89
N SER A 15 -17.46 -24.60 -12.57
CA SER A 15 -17.98 -25.78 -13.27
C SER A 15 -19.51 -25.91 -13.15
N PHE A 16 -20.04 -25.79 -11.93
CA PHE A 16 -21.50 -25.86 -11.71
C PHE A 16 -22.24 -24.68 -12.34
N GLN A 17 -21.68 -23.47 -12.24
CA GLN A 17 -22.28 -22.28 -12.85
C GLN A 17 -22.27 -22.37 -14.38
N THR A 18 -21.24 -22.99 -14.97
CA THR A 18 -21.19 -23.27 -16.43
C THR A 18 -22.24 -24.29 -16.86
N LEU A 19 -22.52 -25.30 -16.02
CA LEU A 19 -23.62 -26.24 -16.27
C LEU A 19 -24.97 -25.51 -16.23
N CYS A 20 -25.19 -24.65 -15.23
CA CYS A 20 -26.40 -23.85 -15.12
C CYS A 20 -26.60 -22.93 -16.34
N THR A 21 -25.56 -22.24 -16.81
CA THR A 21 -25.66 -21.38 -18.00
C THR A 21 -25.96 -22.18 -19.27
N CYS A 22 -25.43 -23.40 -19.43
CA CYS A 22 -25.80 -24.25 -20.55
C CYS A 22 -27.29 -24.63 -20.51
N ILE A 23 -27.83 -24.91 -19.31
CA ILE A 23 -29.26 -25.18 -19.11
C ILE A 23 -30.11 -23.93 -19.42
N THR A 24 -29.66 -22.73 -19.04
CA THR A 24 -30.43 -21.50 -19.35
C THR A 24 -30.52 -21.23 -20.86
N THR A 25 -29.53 -21.63 -21.66
CA THR A 25 -29.58 -21.46 -23.13
C THR A 25 -30.68 -22.28 -23.81
N THR A 26 -31.22 -23.33 -23.17
CA THR A 26 -32.29 -24.17 -23.77
C THR A 26 -33.67 -23.54 -23.73
N ILE A 27 -33.85 -22.42 -23.02
CA ILE A 27 -35.13 -21.73 -22.91
C ILE A 27 -35.65 -21.30 -24.28
N GLY A 28 -34.77 -20.84 -25.17
CA GLY A 28 -35.16 -20.48 -26.53
C GLY A 28 -35.80 -21.63 -27.30
N GLN A 29 -35.29 -22.86 -27.10
CA GLN A 29 -35.87 -24.08 -27.70
C GLN A 29 -37.22 -24.42 -27.09
N TYR A 30 -37.35 -24.30 -25.75
CA TYR A 30 -38.61 -24.54 -25.05
C TYR A 30 -39.70 -23.57 -25.49
N ILE A 31 -39.40 -22.28 -25.57
CA ILE A 31 -40.35 -21.23 -25.94
C ILE A 31 -40.76 -21.35 -27.40
N TYR A 32 -39.83 -21.69 -28.28
CA TYR A 32 -40.13 -21.99 -29.69
C TYR A 32 -41.10 -23.19 -29.82
N ALA A 33 -40.84 -24.28 -29.11
CA ALA A 33 -41.72 -25.45 -29.09
C ALA A 33 -43.11 -25.12 -28.54
N TYR A 34 -43.18 -24.32 -27.46
CA TYR A 34 -44.43 -23.87 -26.85
C TYR A 34 -45.31 -23.06 -27.82
N TYR A 35 -44.73 -22.11 -28.56
CA TYR A 35 -45.49 -21.29 -29.53
C TYR A 35 -45.93 -22.06 -30.77
N LEU A 36 -45.12 -23.01 -31.23
CA LEU A 36 -45.50 -23.90 -32.33
C LEU A 36 -46.70 -24.77 -31.98
N GLU A 37 -46.76 -25.27 -30.74
CA GLU A 37 -47.85 -26.14 -30.27
C GLU A 37 -49.14 -25.37 -29.98
N THR A 38 -49.04 -24.09 -29.60
CA THR A 38 -50.22 -23.23 -29.33
C THR A 38 -50.88 -22.65 -30.59
N TYR A 39 -50.26 -22.74 -31.77
CA TYR A 39 -50.84 -22.24 -33.02
C TYR A 39 -51.77 -23.30 -33.68
N PRO A 40 -53.06 -23.01 -33.92
CA PRO A 40 -53.94 -23.96 -34.61
C PRO A 40 -53.61 -24.00 -36.10
N ILE A 41 -53.03 -25.12 -36.57
CA ILE A 41 -52.92 -25.40 -38.01
C ILE A 41 -54.35 -25.60 -38.54
N PRO A 42 -54.84 -24.85 -39.54
CA PRO A 42 -56.17 -25.07 -40.10
C PRO A 42 -56.19 -26.42 -40.82
N SER A 43 -56.78 -27.44 -40.19
CA SER A 43 -57.10 -28.70 -40.86
C SER A 43 -58.33 -28.49 -41.74
N ASN A 44 -58.21 -28.80 -43.04
CA ASN A 44 -59.33 -28.87 -43.97
C ASN A 44 -60.32 -29.98 -43.57
N SER A 45 -61.18 -29.71 -42.59
CA SER A 45 -62.45 -30.41 -42.38
C SER A 45 -63.30 -29.58 -41.42
N THR A 46 -64.42 -29.11 -41.92
CA THR A 46 -65.49 -28.47 -41.17
C THR A 46 -65.90 -29.28 -39.93
N SER A 47 -65.67 -28.75 -38.73
CA SER A 47 -66.66 -28.72 -37.64
C SER A 47 -66.02 -28.29 -36.31
N ASN A 48 -66.68 -27.32 -35.69
CA ASN A 48 -66.70 -27.02 -34.26
C ASN A 48 -65.35 -26.75 -33.56
N TYR A 49 -65.10 -25.45 -33.32
CA TYR A 49 -64.28 -24.97 -32.21
C TYR A 49 -64.85 -25.50 -30.89
N THR A 50 -64.40 -26.68 -30.48
CA THR A 50 -64.57 -27.18 -29.12
C THR A 50 -63.27 -26.90 -28.39
N THR A 51 -63.33 -25.89 -27.52
CA THR A 51 -62.39 -25.64 -26.44
C THR A 51 -62.33 -26.87 -25.54
N ILE A 52 -61.40 -27.80 -25.77
CA ILE A 52 -61.27 -28.99 -24.92
C ILE A 52 -59.80 -29.40 -24.72
N ASN A 53 -59.46 -29.38 -23.42
CA ASN A 53 -58.50 -30.21 -22.67
C ASN A 53 -57.03 -29.81 -22.56
N TYR A 54 -56.67 -29.48 -21.30
CA TYR A 54 -55.36 -29.62 -20.68
C TYR A 54 -54.60 -30.84 -21.23
N PHE A 55 -53.55 -30.59 -22.01
CA PHE A 55 -52.71 -31.63 -22.58
C PHE A 55 -51.53 -31.97 -21.66
N SER A 56 -51.36 -33.27 -21.44
CA SER A 56 -50.38 -33.90 -20.57
C SER A 56 -48.95 -33.75 -21.09
N LEU A 57 -48.01 -33.47 -20.15
CA LEU A 57 -46.54 -33.47 -20.28
C LEU A 57 -45.91 -34.65 -21.05
N THR A 58 -46.65 -35.72 -21.33
CA THR A 58 -46.19 -36.94 -22.01
C THR A 58 -46.02 -36.81 -23.53
N LYS A 59 -46.46 -35.71 -24.15
CA LYS A 59 -46.34 -35.46 -25.60
C LYS A 59 -45.21 -34.52 -26.04
N PHE A 60 -44.32 -34.10 -25.13
CA PHE A 60 -43.03 -33.51 -25.54
C PHE A 60 -42.06 -34.54 -26.16
N LYS A 61 -42.40 -35.84 -26.11
CA LYS A 61 -41.60 -36.96 -26.65
C LYS A 61 -41.69 -37.15 -28.16
N ASP A 62 -42.79 -36.73 -28.80
CA ASP A 62 -43.11 -37.13 -30.18
C ASP A 62 -42.91 -36.02 -31.21
N TYR A 63 -42.46 -34.82 -30.81
CA TYR A 63 -41.92 -33.85 -31.77
C TYR A 63 -40.52 -34.30 -32.19
N ASN A 64 -40.47 -35.29 -33.09
CA ASN A 64 -39.34 -35.45 -33.98
C ASN A 64 -39.16 -34.10 -34.69
N ASN A 65 -38.18 -33.33 -34.22
CA ASN A 65 -37.73 -32.03 -34.72
C ASN A 65 -37.24 -32.11 -36.18
N LYS A 66 -38.07 -32.57 -37.11
CA LYS A 66 -37.95 -32.21 -38.51
C LYS A 66 -38.88 -31.02 -38.69
N CYS A 67 -38.39 -29.94 -39.32
CA CYS A 67 -39.30 -29.01 -39.97
C CYS A 67 -40.36 -29.83 -40.70
N ILE A 68 -41.63 -29.46 -40.58
CA ILE A 68 -42.68 -30.11 -41.33
C ILE A 68 -42.31 -29.97 -42.82
N GLU A 69 -41.83 -31.05 -43.44
CA GLU A 69 -41.58 -31.14 -44.88
C GLU A 69 -42.96 -31.19 -45.57
N GLY A 70 -43.61 -30.03 -45.61
CA GLY A 70 -44.89 -29.81 -46.27
C GLY A 70 -44.83 -28.50 -47.04
N ASP A 71 -44.95 -28.56 -48.36
CA ASP A 71 -44.88 -27.43 -49.29
C ASP A 71 -46.15 -26.54 -49.27
N THR A 72 -46.75 -26.31 -48.10
CA THR A 72 -47.88 -25.39 -47.95
C THR A 72 -47.38 -24.06 -47.38
N SER A 73 -47.75 -22.94 -48.00
CA SER A 73 -47.38 -21.60 -47.53
C SER A 73 -47.73 -21.36 -46.05
N SER A 74 -48.85 -21.93 -45.59
CA SER A 74 -49.34 -21.82 -44.21
C SER A 74 -48.41 -22.41 -43.14
N THR A 75 -47.64 -23.46 -43.44
CA THR A 75 -46.72 -24.07 -42.45
C THR A 75 -45.43 -23.27 -42.32
N LYS A 76 -44.94 -22.71 -43.43
CA LYS A 76 -43.81 -21.77 -43.45
C LYS A 76 -44.16 -20.47 -42.71
N ASP A 77 -45.40 -19.98 -42.88
CA ASP A 77 -45.91 -18.80 -42.17
C ASP A 77 -46.04 -19.05 -40.65
N ALA A 78 -46.54 -20.23 -40.24
CA ALA A 78 -46.64 -20.58 -38.82
C ALA A 78 -45.28 -20.72 -38.13
N GLN A 79 -44.29 -21.31 -38.81
CA GLN A 79 -42.91 -21.40 -38.30
C GLN A 79 -42.24 -20.03 -38.19
N ALA A 80 -42.40 -19.17 -39.21
CA ALA A 80 -41.90 -17.81 -39.18
C ALA A 80 -42.54 -17.00 -38.05
N TRP A 81 -43.85 -17.15 -37.83
CA TRP A 81 -44.57 -16.49 -36.74
C TRP A 81 -44.09 -16.94 -35.36
N ALA A 82 -43.90 -18.25 -35.14
CA ALA A 82 -43.38 -18.77 -33.87
C ALA A 82 -41.94 -18.32 -33.61
N GLN A 83 -41.10 -18.24 -34.65
CA GLN A 83 -39.74 -17.70 -34.56
C GLN A 83 -39.76 -16.21 -34.19
N GLU A 84 -40.57 -15.40 -34.87
CA GLU A 84 -40.74 -13.97 -34.57
C GLU A 84 -41.19 -13.75 -33.11
N ARG A 85 -42.22 -14.48 -32.66
CA ARG A 85 -42.74 -14.35 -31.29
C ARG A 85 -41.73 -14.78 -30.23
N SER A 86 -40.99 -15.86 -30.48
CA SER A 86 -39.95 -16.33 -29.57
C SER A 86 -38.76 -15.35 -29.50
N ALA A 87 -38.38 -14.72 -30.61
CA ALA A 87 -37.34 -13.70 -30.67
C ALA A 87 -37.75 -12.44 -29.90
N ASP A 88 -39.01 -12.00 -30.01
CA ASP A 88 -39.56 -10.86 -29.26
C ASP A 88 -39.55 -11.09 -27.75
N LEU A 89 -40.00 -12.27 -27.30
CA LEU A 89 -39.99 -12.59 -25.87
C LEU A 89 -38.56 -12.72 -25.33
N PHE A 90 -37.64 -13.27 -26.12
CA PHE A 90 -36.22 -13.32 -25.77
C PHE A 90 -35.59 -11.91 -25.71
N PHE A 91 -36.00 -11.00 -26.58
CA PHE A 91 -35.61 -9.59 -26.51
C PHE A 91 -36.04 -8.95 -25.17
N TRP A 92 -37.31 -9.07 -24.81
CA TRP A 92 -37.82 -8.46 -23.57
C TRP A 92 -37.19 -9.09 -22.32
N THR A 93 -37.04 -10.40 -22.27
CA THR A 93 -36.39 -11.08 -21.14
C THR A 93 -34.94 -10.63 -20.95
N ASN A 94 -34.16 -10.46 -22.04
CA ASN A 94 -32.80 -9.92 -21.97
C ASN A 94 -32.75 -8.46 -21.49
N LEU A 95 -33.73 -7.65 -21.88
CA LEU A 95 -33.83 -6.26 -21.44
C LEU A 95 -34.14 -6.19 -19.93
N TYR A 96 -35.08 -7.02 -19.47
CA TYR A 96 -35.46 -7.11 -18.07
C TYR A 96 -34.37 -7.72 -17.17
N SER A 97 -33.48 -8.57 -17.69
CA SER A 97 -32.32 -9.06 -16.94
C SER A 97 -31.15 -8.07 -16.95
N SER A 98 -30.82 -7.49 -18.10
CA SER A 98 -29.56 -6.74 -18.26
C SER A 98 -29.58 -5.37 -17.58
N CYS A 99 -30.73 -4.67 -17.56
CA CYS A 99 -30.84 -3.36 -16.90
C CYS A 99 -30.53 -3.45 -15.38
N PRO A 100 -31.13 -4.37 -14.61
CA PRO A 100 -30.74 -4.59 -13.22
C PRO A 100 -29.28 -5.06 -13.04
N ILE A 101 -28.74 -5.89 -13.95
CA ILE A 101 -27.36 -6.37 -13.87
C ILE A 101 -26.37 -5.20 -13.92
N ILE A 102 -26.59 -4.24 -14.81
CA ILE A 102 -25.69 -3.07 -14.95
C ILE A 102 -25.66 -2.28 -13.63
N ILE A 103 -26.83 -2.00 -13.06
CA ILE A 103 -26.95 -1.24 -11.80
C ILE A 103 -26.30 -2.01 -10.64
N MET A 104 -26.54 -3.33 -10.54
CA MET A 104 -26.00 -4.12 -9.43
C MET A 104 -24.51 -4.39 -9.53
N THR A 105 -24.00 -4.62 -10.74
CA THR A 105 -22.56 -4.76 -10.96
C THR A 105 -21.83 -3.50 -10.51
N TYR A 106 -22.37 -2.32 -10.85
CA TYR A 106 -21.84 -1.04 -10.40
C TYR A 106 -21.83 -0.91 -8.88
N ILE A 107 -22.98 -1.13 -8.22
CA ILE A 107 -23.09 -1.05 -6.76
C ILE A 107 -22.09 -2.00 -6.09
N LEU A 108 -22.07 -3.27 -6.48
CA LEU A 108 -21.21 -4.28 -5.84
C LEU A 108 -19.72 -4.02 -6.08
N SER A 109 -19.35 -3.38 -7.19
CA SER A 109 -17.97 -2.98 -7.44
C SER A 109 -17.47 -1.91 -6.47
N LEU A 110 -18.34 -0.98 -6.05
CA LEU A 110 -18.00 0.08 -5.09
C LEU A 110 -17.87 -0.45 -3.66
N TYR A 111 -18.72 -1.41 -3.29
CA TYR A 111 -18.79 -1.95 -1.93
C TYR A 111 -18.01 -3.26 -1.72
N ILE A 112 -17.18 -3.68 -2.68
CA ILE A 112 -16.44 -4.95 -2.58
C ILE A 112 -15.43 -4.97 -1.42
N SER A 113 -14.86 -3.80 -1.09
CA SER A 113 -13.92 -3.63 0.01
C SER A 113 -14.59 -3.75 1.39
N THR A 114 -15.87 -3.40 1.48
CA THR A 114 -16.65 -3.39 2.73
C THR A 114 -17.45 -4.69 2.92
N LEU A 115 -18.12 -5.19 1.88
CA LEU A 115 -18.96 -6.39 1.92
C LEU A 115 -18.14 -7.69 1.91
N GLY A 116 -16.90 -7.61 1.42
CA GLY A 116 -16.02 -8.76 1.26
C GLY A 116 -16.36 -9.63 0.04
N LYS A 117 -15.32 -10.19 -0.59
CA LYS A 117 -15.41 -10.94 -1.86
C LYS A 117 -16.32 -12.17 -1.80
N ARG A 118 -16.45 -12.80 -0.62
CA ARG A 118 -17.31 -13.98 -0.43
C ARG A 118 -18.79 -13.65 -0.57
N PHE A 119 -19.24 -12.50 -0.05
CA PHE A 119 -20.63 -12.10 -0.15
C PHE A 119 -21.01 -11.81 -1.61
N VAL A 120 -20.16 -11.04 -2.30
CA VAL A 120 -20.33 -10.69 -3.72
C VAL A 120 -20.32 -11.95 -4.62
N LEU A 121 -19.57 -12.99 -4.25
CA LEU A 121 -19.56 -14.28 -4.96
C LEU A 121 -20.87 -15.06 -4.83
N ILE A 122 -21.52 -15.05 -3.66
CA ILE A 122 -22.71 -15.87 -3.38
C ILE A 122 -23.99 -15.26 -3.97
N LEU A 123 -24.07 -13.93 -4.02
CA LEU A 123 -25.26 -13.20 -4.46
C LEU A 123 -25.82 -13.67 -5.82
N PRO A 124 -25.04 -13.79 -6.92
CA PRO A 124 -25.56 -14.24 -8.21
C PRO A 124 -26.10 -15.68 -8.20
N MET A 125 -25.58 -16.55 -7.34
CA MET A 125 -26.06 -17.93 -7.21
C MET A 125 -27.45 -17.98 -6.56
N ILE A 126 -27.71 -17.08 -5.60
CA ILE A 126 -29.04 -16.94 -4.98
C ILE A 126 -30.06 -16.47 -6.01
N GLY A 127 -29.70 -15.52 -6.87
CA GLY A 127 -30.56 -15.06 -7.96
C GLY A 127 -30.83 -16.14 -9.01
N GLY A 128 -29.80 -16.91 -9.38
CA GLY A 128 -29.94 -18.08 -10.25
C GLY A 128 -30.88 -19.13 -9.67
N PHE A 129 -30.73 -19.46 -8.38
CA PHE A 129 -31.62 -20.37 -7.68
C PHE A 129 -33.09 -19.91 -7.73
N ALA A 130 -33.35 -18.63 -7.40
CA ALA A 130 -34.69 -18.06 -7.46
C ALA A 130 -35.27 -18.08 -8.88
N GLN A 131 -34.43 -17.83 -9.90
CA GLN A 131 -34.84 -17.89 -11.31
C GLN A 131 -35.30 -19.30 -11.71
N PHE A 132 -34.55 -20.35 -11.37
CA PHE A 132 -34.93 -21.73 -11.68
C PHE A 132 -36.22 -22.17 -10.97
N VAL A 133 -36.44 -21.72 -9.71
CA VAL A 133 -37.69 -21.98 -8.98
C VAL A 133 -38.88 -21.35 -9.72
N ILE A 134 -38.74 -20.11 -10.19
CA ILE A 134 -39.81 -19.42 -10.93
C ILE A 134 -40.05 -20.10 -12.28
N TRP A 135 -39.00 -20.50 -13.02
CA TRP A 135 -39.17 -21.24 -14.27
C TRP A 135 -39.90 -22.58 -14.09
N LEU A 136 -39.53 -23.37 -13.07
CA LEU A 136 -40.25 -24.60 -12.76
C LEU A 136 -41.72 -24.32 -12.41
N THR A 137 -41.99 -23.23 -11.70
CA THR A 137 -43.37 -22.80 -11.39
C THR A 137 -44.13 -22.42 -12.67
N ILE A 138 -43.50 -21.69 -13.59
CA ILE A 138 -44.11 -21.33 -14.88
C ILE A 138 -44.46 -22.57 -15.69
N ILE A 139 -43.54 -23.52 -15.78
CA ILE A 139 -43.71 -24.74 -16.58
C ILE A 139 -44.78 -25.64 -15.95
N TYR A 140 -44.82 -25.78 -14.63
CA TYR A 140 -45.76 -26.67 -13.93
C TYR A 140 -47.19 -26.12 -13.86
N PHE A 141 -47.34 -24.80 -13.68
CA PHE A 141 -48.65 -24.15 -13.54
C PHE A 141 -49.12 -23.46 -14.83
N HIS A 142 -48.38 -23.59 -15.94
CA HIS A 142 -48.67 -22.95 -17.23
C HIS A 142 -48.95 -21.45 -17.09
N LEU A 143 -48.07 -20.76 -16.35
CA LEU A 143 -48.25 -19.34 -16.06
C LEU A 143 -48.06 -18.48 -17.32
N PRO A 144 -48.78 -17.34 -17.41
CA PRO A 144 -48.67 -16.40 -18.52
C PRO A 144 -47.26 -15.80 -18.68
N GLU A 145 -46.98 -15.29 -19.88
CA GLU A 145 -45.65 -14.86 -20.35
C GLU A 145 -44.91 -13.87 -19.43
N TYR A 146 -45.64 -13.02 -18.69
CA TYR A 146 -45.03 -12.00 -17.84
C TYR A 146 -44.18 -12.56 -16.68
N TRP A 147 -44.44 -13.80 -16.25
CA TRP A 147 -43.64 -14.43 -15.20
C TRP A 147 -42.20 -14.71 -15.64
N TRP A 148 -41.94 -14.88 -16.96
CA TRP A 148 -40.58 -14.99 -17.49
C TRP A 148 -39.79 -13.69 -17.27
N TYR A 149 -40.45 -12.53 -17.37
CA TYR A 149 -39.83 -11.23 -17.11
C TYR A 149 -39.51 -11.04 -15.63
N ILE A 150 -40.39 -11.49 -14.73
CA ILE A 150 -40.15 -11.44 -13.27
C ILE A 150 -38.92 -12.29 -12.90
N ALA A 151 -38.83 -13.51 -13.46
CA ALA A 151 -37.66 -14.36 -13.25
C ALA A 151 -36.36 -13.70 -13.75
N ALA A 152 -36.41 -13.00 -14.88
CA ALA A 152 -35.28 -12.25 -15.44
C ALA A 152 -34.85 -11.08 -14.55
N ILE A 153 -35.80 -10.31 -14.00
CA ILE A 153 -35.53 -9.18 -13.08
C ILE A 153 -34.85 -9.68 -11.81
N ILE A 154 -35.35 -10.78 -11.22
CA ILE A 154 -34.82 -11.33 -9.97
C ILE A 154 -33.38 -11.82 -10.17
N ASN A 155 -33.08 -12.53 -11.25
CA ASN A 155 -31.71 -12.89 -11.55
C ASN A 155 -30.86 -11.63 -11.79
N GLY A 156 -31.40 -10.64 -12.50
CA GLY A 156 -30.67 -9.41 -12.77
C GLY A 156 -30.29 -8.61 -11.52
N LEU A 157 -31.19 -8.53 -10.54
CA LEU A 157 -30.95 -7.87 -9.24
C LEU A 157 -29.87 -8.57 -8.40
N SER A 158 -29.50 -9.79 -8.73
CA SER A 158 -28.39 -10.51 -8.09
C SER A 158 -27.03 -10.27 -8.78
N GLY A 159 -27.01 -9.59 -9.92
CA GLY A 159 -25.82 -9.39 -10.75
C GLY A 159 -25.51 -10.52 -11.72
N SER A 160 -26.17 -11.68 -11.59
CA SER A 160 -26.08 -12.82 -12.50
C SER A 160 -24.64 -13.25 -12.86
N ILE A 161 -24.45 -13.86 -14.02
CA ILE A 161 -23.15 -14.34 -14.52
C ILE A 161 -22.10 -13.23 -14.68
N SER A 162 -22.52 -11.97 -14.87
CA SER A 162 -21.62 -10.82 -15.03
C SER A 162 -20.84 -10.53 -13.75
N VAL A 163 -21.55 -10.42 -12.61
CA VAL A 163 -20.91 -10.22 -11.30
C VAL A 163 -20.07 -11.43 -10.90
N LEU A 164 -20.56 -12.64 -11.18
CA LEU A 164 -19.80 -13.86 -10.96
C LEU A 164 -18.49 -13.88 -11.75
N SER A 165 -18.52 -13.51 -13.04
CA SER A 165 -17.33 -13.48 -13.89
C SER A 165 -16.33 -12.41 -13.44
N PHE A 166 -16.83 -11.25 -13.03
CA PHE A 166 -16.03 -10.16 -12.46
C PHE A 166 -15.29 -10.60 -11.19
N ILE A 167 -16.02 -11.13 -10.20
CA ILE A 167 -15.44 -11.47 -8.89
C ILE A 167 -14.43 -12.62 -9.01
N LEU A 168 -14.69 -13.59 -9.89
CA LEU A 168 -13.77 -14.69 -10.17
C LEU A 168 -12.48 -14.19 -10.82
N THR A 169 -12.60 -13.32 -11.83
CA THR A 169 -11.44 -12.69 -12.50
C THR A 169 -10.58 -11.91 -11.51
N LEU A 170 -11.20 -11.19 -10.58
CA LEU A 170 -10.51 -10.44 -9.53
C LEU A 170 -9.76 -11.38 -8.58
N ILE A 171 -10.41 -12.44 -8.10
CA ILE A 171 -9.79 -13.42 -7.21
C ILE A 171 -8.60 -14.12 -7.89
N ILE A 172 -8.69 -14.44 -9.19
CA ILE A 172 -7.59 -15.06 -9.94
C ILE A 172 -6.42 -14.09 -10.05
N THR A 173 -6.69 -12.84 -10.42
CA THR A 173 -5.65 -11.82 -10.63
C THR A 173 -4.89 -11.52 -9.34
N ASP A 174 -5.58 -11.50 -8.20
CA ASP A 174 -4.94 -11.25 -6.90
C ASP A 174 -4.07 -12.41 -6.41
N ASN A 175 -4.34 -13.63 -6.88
CA ASN A 175 -3.65 -14.85 -6.44
C ASN A 175 -2.58 -15.34 -7.44
N THR A 176 -2.32 -14.61 -8.54
CA THR A 176 -1.41 -15.06 -9.60
C THR A 176 -0.30 -14.06 -9.90
N ILE A 177 0.90 -14.57 -10.16
CA ILE A 177 2.07 -13.78 -10.56
C ILE A 177 1.90 -13.34 -12.03
N ASP A 178 2.26 -12.08 -12.35
CA ASP A 178 1.96 -11.42 -13.63
C ASP A 178 2.54 -12.14 -14.88
N SER A 179 3.61 -12.94 -14.73
CA SER A 179 4.26 -13.67 -15.84
C SER A 179 3.46 -14.87 -16.37
N ASP A 180 2.67 -15.52 -15.52
CA ASP A 180 1.88 -16.73 -15.87
C ASP A 180 0.39 -16.41 -16.13
N LEU A 181 0.01 -15.16 -15.97
CA LEU A 181 -1.37 -14.70 -15.89
C LEU A 181 -2.16 -14.98 -17.18
N SER A 182 -1.56 -14.74 -18.35
CA SER A 182 -2.18 -15.02 -19.66
C SER A 182 -2.45 -16.52 -19.85
N SER A 183 -1.48 -17.36 -19.48
CA SER A 183 -1.61 -18.82 -19.58
C SER A 183 -2.68 -19.39 -18.64
N ARG A 184 -2.89 -18.78 -17.47
CA ARG A 184 -3.90 -19.20 -16.49
C ARG A 184 -5.30 -18.77 -16.92
N PHE A 185 -5.47 -17.54 -17.40
CA PHE A 185 -6.76 -17.08 -17.94
C PHE A 185 -7.21 -17.94 -19.12
N VAL A 186 -6.30 -18.24 -20.06
CA VAL A 186 -6.61 -19.10 -21.21
C VAL A 186 -6.93 -20.54 -20.77
N ARG A 187 -6.19 -21.10 -19.81
CA ARG A 187 -6.50 -22.44 -19.26
C ARG A 187 -7.88 -22.49 -18.61
N LEU A 188 -8.25 -21.49 -17.82
CA LEU A 188 -9.56 -21.41 -17.20
C LEU A 188 -10.68 -21.25 -18.24
N GLY A 189 -10.49 -20.39 -19.24
CA GLY A 189 -11.43 -20.26 -20.36
C GLY A 189 -11.59 -21.57 -21.15
N ALA A 190 -10.51 -22.31 -21.35
CA ALA A 190 -10.55 -23.62 -22.00
C ALA A 190 -11.23 -24.70 -21.15
N ILE A 191 -11.03 -24.70 -19.82
CA ILE A 191 -11.74 -25.61 -18.91
C ILE A 191 -13.24 -25.28 -18.92
N GLN A 192 -13.59 -24.00 -18.85
CA GLN A 192 -14.99 -23.55 -18.90
C GLN A 192 -15.68 -23.97 -20.20
N THR A 193 -15.05 -23.72 -21.35
CA THR A 193 -15.58 -24.13 -22.66
C THR A 193 -15.61 -25.65 -22.81
N GLY A 194 -14.61 -26.37 -22.29
CA GLY A 194 -14.59 -27.83 -22.26
C GLY A 194 -15.74 -28.42 -21.44
N LEU A 195 -16.02 -27.87 -20.26
CA LEU A 195 -17.17 -28.29 -19.44
C LEU A 195 -18.51 -27.98 -20.10
N SER A 196 -18.62 -26.82 -20.76
CA SER A 196 -19.79 -26.47 -21.56
C SER A 196 -20.07 -27.52 -22.64
N SER A 197 -19.03 -28.10 -23.26
CA SER A 197 -19.23 -29.14 -24.28
C SER A 197 -19.87 -30.43 -23.76
N ILE A 198 -19.46 -30.88 -22.57
CA ILE A 198 -20.04 -32.06 -21.91
C ILE A 198 -21.49 -31.75 -21.53
N ALA A 199 -21.73 -30.53 -21.03
CA ALA A 199 -23.05 -30.06 -20.66
C ALA A 199 -24.01 -30.04 -21.86
N THR A 200 -23.66 -29.35 -22.96
CA THR A 200 -24.55 -29.20 -24.12
C THR A 200 -24.81 -30.52 -24.84
N LEU A 201 -23.83 -31.43 -24.87
CA LEU A 201 -24.02 -32.79 -25.37
C LEU A 201 -25.05 -33.52 -24.50
N ALA A 202 -24.82 -33.57 -23.17
CA ALA A 202 -25.73 -34.24 -22.25
C ALA A 202 -27.15 -33.67 -22.33
N ILE A 203 -27.28 -32.34 -22.34
CA ILE A 203 -28.55 -31.61 -22.44
C ILE A 203 -29.31 -32.01 -23.72
N GLY A 204 -28.66 -32.05 -24.89
CA GLY A 204 -29.32 -32.41 -26.15
C GLY A 204 -29.91 -33.81 -26.14
N TYR A 205 -29.17 -34.80 -25.64
CA TYR A 205 -29.68 -36.17 -25.47
C TYR A 205 -30.74 -36.27 -24.37
N TYR A 206 -30.61 -35.48 -23.31
CA TYR A 206 -31.53 -35.50 -22.18
C TYR A 206 -32.90 -34.92 -22.56
N ILE A 207 -32.93 -33.83 -23.32
CA ILE A 207 -34.16 -33.24 -23.88
C ILE A 207 -34.91 -34.27 -24.73
N GLU A 208 -34.22 -35.01 -25.60
CA GLU A 208 -34.84 -36.05 -26.43
C GLU A 208 -35.40 -37.22 -25.60
N TRP A 209 -34.72 -37.61 -24.52
CA TRP A 209 -35.10 -38.77 -23.73
C TRP A 209 -36.23 -38.50 -22.72
N ARG A 210 -36.16 -37.36 -22.03
CA ARG A 210 -36.98 -37.03 -20.85
C ARG A 210 -37.76 -35.70 -20.97
N GLY A 211 -37.51 -34.90 -22.00
CA GLY A 211 -38.13 -33.59 -22.17
C GLY A 211 -37.46 -32.47 -21.37
N PHE A 212 -38.03 -31.26 -21.44
CA PHE A 212 -37.42 -30.05 -20.89
C PHE A 212 -37.53 -29.88 -19.36
N THR A 213 -38.53 -30.48 -18.71
CA THR A 213 -38.82 -30.25 -17.27
C THR A 213 -37.72 -30.71 -16.34
N ASP A 214 -37.20 -31.91 -16.58
CA ASP A 214 -36.21 -32.54 -15.72
C ASP A 214 -34.86 -31.79 -15.77
N LEU A 215 -34.61 -31.07 -16.87
CA LEU A 215 -33.44 -30.22 -17.08
C LEU A 215 -33.37 -29.06 -16.09
N TYR A 216 -34.50 -28.39 -15.85
CA TYR A 216 -34.57 -27.25 -14.94
C TYR A 216 -34.48 -27.68 -13.46
N TRP A 217 -34.92 -28.90 -13.13
CA TRP A 217 -34.65 -29.51 -11.82
C TRP A 217 -33.16 -29.79 -11.59
N MET A 218 -32.45 -30.25 -12.61
CA MET A 218 -30.99 -30.40 -12.53
C MET A 218 -30.29 -29.06 -12.32
N GLY A 219 -30.72 -28.00 -13.04
CA GLY A 219 -30.21 -26.64 -12.86
C GLY A 219 -30.38 -26.12 -11.43
N LEU A 220 -31.57 -26.30 -10.84
CA LEU A 220 -31.84 -25.95 -9.44
C LEU A 220 -30.91 -26.69 -8.46
N GLY A 221 -30.65 -27.98 -8.70
CA GLY A 221 -29.72 -28.77 -7.91
C GLY A 221 -28.27 -28.27 -7.97
N PHE A 222 -27.79 -27.87 -9.15
CA PHE A 222 -26.45 -27.31 -9.32
C PHE A 222 -26.29 -25.93 -8.66
N GLU A 223 -27.33 -25.09 -8.66
CA GLU A 223 -27.32 -23.82 -7.93
C GLU A 223 -27.23 -24.03 -6.41
N LEU A 224 -28.02 -24.96 -5.86
CA LEU A 224 -27.96 -25.30 -4.43
C LEU A 224 -26.56 -25.78 -4.02
N LEU A 225 -25.94 -26.61 -4.85
CA LEU A 225 -24.60 -27.12 -4.59
C LEU A 225 -23.55 -25.99 -4.67
N SER A 226 -23.70 -25.07 -5.62
CA SER A 226 -22.84 -23.88 -5.76
C SER A 226 -22.93 -22.99 -4.51
N ILE A 227 -24.14 -22.72 -4.03
CA ILE A 227 -24.39 -21.94 -2.81
C ILE A 227 -23.77 -22.64 -1.59
N PHE A 228 -23.95 -23.96 -1.48
CA PHE A 228 -23.40 -24.74 -0.38
C PHE A 228 -21.86 -24.65 -0.33
N ILE A 229 -21.18 -24.79 -1.48
CA ILE A 229 -19.73 -24.67 -1.57
C ILE A 229 -19.26 -23.25 -1.25
N GLY A 230 -19.95 -22.23 -1.78
CA GLY A 230 -19.64 -20.81 -1.51
C GLY A 230 -19.80 -20.43 -0.03
N ILE A 231 -20.78 -21.01 0.66
CA ILE A 231 -20.99 -20.78 2.10
C ILE A 231 -19.99 -21.59 2.92
N PHE A 232 -19.90 -22.91 2.80
CA PHE A 232 -19.19 -23.71 3.81
C PHE A 232 -17.69 -23.88 3.54
N ILE A 233 -17.27 -23.82 2.28
CA ILE A 233 -15.91 -24.22 1.88
C ILE A 233 -15.04 -23.01 1.54
N PHE A 234 -15.64 -21.95 0.97
CA PHE A 234 -14.90 -20.74 0.64
C PHE A 234 -14.60 -19.89 1.89
N LYS A 235 -13.50 -20.21 2.58
CA LYS A 235 -12.96 -19.37 3.66
C LYS A 235 -12.15 -18.23 3.04
N SER A 236 -12.80 -17.06 2.92
CA SER A 236 -12.11 -15.81 2.55
C SER A 236 -10.88 -15.68 3.40
N SER A 237 -9.73 -15.37 2.78
CA SER A 237 -8.59 -14.85 3.53
C SER A 237 -9.13 -13.72 4.40
N ASN A 238 -8.87 -13.80 5.70
CA ASN A 238 -9.31 -12.81 6.64
C ASN A 238 -8.96 -11.41 6.10
N SER A 239 -9.94 -10.54 6.20
CA SER A 239 -9.79 -9.13 6.52
C SER A 239 -8.97 -8.94 7.80
N THR A 240 -7.72 -9.40 7.84
CA THR A 240 -6.77 -9.05 8.92
C THR A 240 -6.27 -7.62 8.81
N ASN A 241 -6.72 -6.83 7.81
CA ASN A 241 -6.30 -5.44 7.61
C ASN A 241 -7.45 -4.42 7.51
N ILE A 242 -8.68 -4.73 7.97
CA ILE A 242 -9.78 -3.74 7.94
C ILE A 242 -9.96 -2.99 9.28
N ASN A 243 -9.31 -3.42 10.36
CA ASN A 243 -9.31 -2.61 11.59
C ASN A 243 -8.24 -1.50 11.65
N GLU A 244 -7.46 -1.28 10.58
CA GLU A 244 -6.40 -0.26 10.60
C GLU A 244 -6.59 0.94 9.66
N ARG A 245 -7.70 1.04 8.92
CA ARG A 245 -8.03 2.30 8.21
C ARG A 245 -9.54 2.57 8.21
N THR A 246 -10.08 2.99 9.35
CA THR A 246 -11.18 3.97 9.50
C THR A 246 -11.66 4.01 10.96
N PRO A 247 -11.36 5.05 11.75
CA PRO A 247 -12.06 5.29 13.01
C PRO A 247 -13.30 6.13 12.72
N LEU A 248 -14.27 5.65 11.94
CA LEU A 248 -15.45 6.48 11.58
C LEU A 248 -16.71 5.69 11.15
N LEU A 249 -16.99 4.53 11.77
CA LEU A 249 -18.24 3.79 11.49
C LEU A 249 -18.94 3.30 12.77
N THR A 250 -19.12 4.20 13.73
CA THR A 250 -20.10 4.04 14.82
C THR A 250 -20.90 5.33 15.05
N SER A 251 -21.51 5.86 13.99
CA SER A 251 -22.68 6.75 14.07
C SER A 251 -23.08 7.18 12.66
N ILE A 252 -23.81 6.35 11.92
CA ILE A 252 -24.43 6.81 10.67
C ILE A 252 -25.68 7.61 11.06
N ASN A 253 -25.57 8.93 10.97
CA ASN A 253 -26.69 9.86 11.02
C ASN A 253 -27.47 9.78 9.69
N GLU A 254 -28.80 9.81 9.75
CA GLU A 254 -29.72 9.76 8.60
C GLU A 254 -29.50 10.87 7.56
N ASN A 255 -28.77 11.94 7.91
CA ASN A 255 -28.50 13.06 7.00
C ASN A 255 -27.36 12.79 5.99
N GLU A 256 -26.44 11.87 6.26
CA GLU A 256 -25.36 11.54 5.30
C GLU A 256 -25.84 10.67 4.14
N PHE A 257 -26.95 9.95 4.29
CA PHE A 257 -27.53 9.14 3.21
C PHE A 257 -28.08 10.01 2.07
N ASN A 258 -28.54 11.22 2.39
CA ASN A 258 -29.05 12.17 1.40
C ASN A 258 -27.93 12.93 0.67
N GLU A 259 -26.80 13.22 1.33
CA GLU A 259 -25.60 13.77 0.67
C GLU A 259 -24.92 12.72 -0.25
N PHE A 260 -24.98 11.44 0.12
CA PHE A 260 -24.38 10.33 -0.64
C PHE A 260 -25.05 10.07 -2.00
N SER A 261 -26.36 10.36 -2.13
CA SER A 261 -27.07 10.17 -3.40
C SER A 261 -26.67 11.21 -4.47
N SER A 262 -26.21 12.40 -4.06
CA SER A 262 -25.87 13.49 -5.00
C SER A 262 -24.50 13.33 -5.66
N ASN A 263 -23.60 12.51 -5.09
CA ASN A 263 -22.21 12.33 -5.56
C ASN A 263 -21.96 11.06 -6.39
N SER A 264 -22.98 10.23 -6.63
CA SER A 264 -22.82 9.02 -7.46
C SER A 264 -22.40 9.32 -8.91
N CYS A 265 -22.74 10.50 -9.44
CA CYS A 265 -22.35 10.94 -10.78
C CYS A 265 -20.88 11.39 -10.86
N SER A 266 -20.30 11.88 -9.75
CA SER A 266 -18.88 12.26 -9.66
C SER A 266 -17.96 11.03 -9.62
N GLN A 267 -18.41 9.93 -9.04
CA GLN A 267 -17.67 8.66 -8.98
C GLN A 267 -17.64 7.94 -10.35
N PHE A 268 -18.70 8.08 -11.16
CA PHE A 268 -18.69 7.63 -12.56
C PHE A 268 -17.57 8.28 -13.38
N PHE A 269 -17.31 9.58 -13.15
CA PHE A 269 -16.17 10.27 -13.74
C PHE A 269 -14.83 9.76 -13.20
N GLN A 270 -14.73 9.33 -11.94
CA GLN A 270 -13.50 8.77 -11.37
C GLN A 270 -13.08 7.45 -12.04
N ILE A 271 -14.01 6.59 -12.45
CA ILE A 271 -13.66 5.37 -13.22
C ILE A 271 -13.09 5.74 -14.60
N CYS A 272 -13.67 6.75 -15.27
CA CYS A 272 -13.09 7.33 -16.48
C CYS A 272 -11.70 7.97 -16.22
N THR A 273 -11.43 8.47 -15.01
CA THR A 273 -10.08 8.96 -14.64
C THR A 273 -9.06 7.84 -14.48
N VAL A 274 -9.46 6.59 -14.20
CA VAL A 274 -8.55 5.42 -14.19
C VAL A 274 -7.89 5.25 -15.57
N PHE A 275 -8.63 5.50 -16.66
CA PHE A 275 -8.07 5.47 -18.03
C PHE A 275 -7.28 6.74 -18.39
N ARG A 276 -7.45 7.82 -17.62
CA ARG A 276 -6.85 9.15 -17.81
C ARG A 276 -5.77 9.50 -16.77
N CYS A 277 -5.30 8.52 -16.00
CA CYS A 277 -4.41 8.73 -14.86
C CYS A 277 -3.08 9.38 -15.27
N ASN A 278 -2.76 10.54 -14.67
CA ASN A 278 -1.60 11.40 -15.00
C ASN A 278 -0.21 10.78 -14.70
N ARG A 279 -0.18 9.56 -14.15
CA ARG A 279 1.05 8.79 -13.87
C ARG A 279 1.47 7.87 -15.03
N ARG A 280 0.58 7.56 -16.00
CA ARG A 280 0.89 6.62 -17.08
C ARG A 280 1.54 7.31 -18.28
N THR A 281 2.48 6.63 -18.94
CA THR A 281 3.03 7.08 -20.23
C THR A 281 1.92 7.10 -21.28
N GLN A 282 2.00 8.04 -22.24
CA GLN A 282 1.02 8.18 -23.31
C GLN A 282 0.82 6.87 -24.09
N LYS A 283 1.87 6.04 -24.21
CA LYS A 283 1.82 4.72 -24.85
C LYS A 283 1.02 3.67 -24.05
N LYS A 284 1.13 3.65 -22.71
CA LYS A 284 0.34 2.74 -21.84
C LYS A 284 -1.14 3.12 -21.84
N SER A 285 -1.46 4.41 -21.76
CA SER A 285 -2.85 4.89 -21.83
C SER A 285 -3.49 4.58 -23.19
N THR A 286 -2.80 4.85 -24.30
CA THR A 286 -3.31 4.50 -25.64
C THR A 286 -3.51 3.00 -25.83
N SER A 287 -2.64 2.17 -25.26
CA SER A 287 -2.78 0.70 -25.31
C SER A 287 -4.02 0.21 -24.54
N LEU A 288 -4.30 0.78 -23.37
CA LEU A 288 -5.52 0.48 -22.60
C LEU A 288 -6.81 0.86 -23.34
N PHE A 289 -6.84 2.05 -23.97
CA PHE A 289 -7.98 2.45 -24.78
C PHE A 289 -8.17 1.53 -25.99
N LEU A 290 -7.08 1.17 -26.66
CA LEU A 290 -7.09 0.25 -27.80
C LEU A 290 -7.64 -1.14 -27.43
N THR A 291 -7.20 -1.71 -26.32
CA THR A 291 -7.75 -2.99 -25.83
C THR A 291 -9.22 -2.89 -25.46
N LEU A 292 -9.64 -1.78 -24.85
CA LEU A 292 -11.02 -1.57 -24.45
C LEU A 292 -11.93 -1.46 -25.69
N PHE A 293 -11.58 -0.61 -26.67
CA PHE A 293 -12.35 -0.47 -27.91
C PHE A 293 -12.37 -1.76 -28.73
N SER A 294 -11.24 -2.49 -28.78
CA SER A 294 -11.25 -3.81 -29.42
C SER A 294 -12.23 -4.77 -28.75
N ASN A 295 -12.30 -4.79 -27.43
CA ASN A 295 -13.23 -5.64 -26.70
C ASN A 295 -14.68 -5.25 -26.99
N ILE A 296 -14.97 -3.95 -27.01
CA ILE A 296 -16.30 -3.39 -27.34
C ILE A 296 -16.80 -3.92 -28.70
N PHE A 297 -16.01 -3.74 -29.76
CA PHE A 297 -16.44 -4.14 -31.10
C PHE A 297 -16.48 -5.67 -31.26
N TYR A 298 -15.60 -6.39 -30.59
CA TYR A 298 -15.67 -7.85 -30.57
C TYR A 298 -16.93 -8.36 -29.87
N THR A 299 -17.25 -7.84 -28.68
CA THR A 299 -18.48 -8.20 -27.95
C THR A 299 -19.72 -7.90 -28.79
N LEU A 300 -19.74 -6.75 -29.49
CA LEU A 300 -20.80 -6.42 -30.42
C LEU A 300 -20.91 -7.42 -31.57
N ALA A 301 -19.81 -7.80 -32.20
CA ALA A 301 -19.80 -8.81 -33.28
C ALA A 301 -20.16 -10.21 -32.78
N SER A 302 -19.76 -10.59 -31.56
CA SER A 302 -20.12 -11.86 -30.94
C SER A 302 -21.63 -11.99 -30.68
N SER A 303 -22.31 -10.86 -30.49
CA SER A 303 -23.76 -10.80 -30.29
C SER A 303 -24.54 -11.26 -31.54
N THR A 304 -23.91 -11.37 -32.71
CA THR A 304 -24.51 -11.98 -33.91
C THR A 304 -24.89 -13.45 -33.72
N PHE A 305 -24.29 -14.14 -32.74
CA PHE A 305 -24.68 -15.50 -32.39
C PHE A 305 -26.00 -15.60 -31.61
N ALA A 306 -26.57 -14.48 -31.15
CA ALA A 306 -27.85 -14.47 -30.44
C ALA A 306 -28.99 -15.10 -31.26
N PRO A 307 -29.21 -14.73 -32.54
CA PRO A 307 -30.22 -15.38 -33.38
C PRO A 307 -29.81 -16.76 -33.94
N PHE A 308 -28.61 -17.26 -33.63
CA PHE A 308 -28.07 -18.46 -34.27
C PHE A 308 -28.89 -19.72 -33.98
N LEU A 309 -29.52 -19.81 -32.81
CA LEU A 309 -30.43 -20.92 -32.51
C LEU A 309 -31.59 -21.00 -33.50
N TRP A 310 -32.25 -19.87 -33.79
CA TRP A 310 -33.34 -19.83 -34.76
C TRP A 310 -32.85 -20.06 -36.19
N PHE A 311 -31.62 -19.64 -36.49
CA PHE A 311 -30.96 -19.94 -37.77
C PHE A 311 -30.78 -21.46 -37.98
N LEU A 312 -30.38 -22.21 -36.95
CA LEU A 312 -30.25 -23.68 -37.02
C LEU A 312 -31.61 -24.41 -37.12
N LEU A 313 -32.65 -23.83 -36.51
CA LEU A 313 -34.01 -24.39 -36.54
C LEU A 313 -34.74 -24.11 -37.86
N ASN A 314 -34.28 -23.16 -38.68
CA ASN A 314 -34.90 -22.79 -39.94
C ASN A 314 -34.48 -23.73 -41.10
N ALA A 315 -35.34 -23.89 -42.11
CA ALA A 315 -35.05 -24.69 -43.30
C ALA A 315 -33.92 -24.04 -44.12
N PRO A 316 -32.92 -24.77 -44.65
CA PRO A 316 -32.88 -26.22 -44.87
C PRO A 316 -32.22 -27.04 -43.75
N PHE A 317 -31.73 -26.44 -42.65
CA PHE A 317 -30.98 -27.19 -41.64
C PHE A 317 -31.86 -28.01 -40.72
N CYS A 318 -32.96 -27.43 -40.23
CA CYS A 318 -34.00 -28.12 -39.48
C CYS A 318 -33.45 -29.06 -38.39
N MET A 319 -32.48 -28.56 -37.60
CA MET A 319 -31.74 -29.39 -36.67
C MET A 319 -32.60 -29.80 -35.46
N THR A 320 -32.46 -31.05 -35.03
CA THR A 320 -33.09 -31.54 -33.80
C THR A 320 -32.35 -31.01 -32.57
N SER A 321 -32.99 -31.02 -31.38
CA SER A 321 -32.32 -30.69 -30.11
C SER A 321 -31.04 -31.52 -29.89
N ARG A 322 -31.01 -32.79 -30.34
CA ARG A 322 -29.80 -33.62 -30.33
C ARG A 322 -28.73 -33.09 -31.29
N ASP A 323 -29.12 -32.73 -32.52
CA ASP A 323 -28.17 -32.20 -33.51
C ASP A 323 -27.58 -30.85 -33.06
N ILE A 324 -28.38 -29.99 -32.44
CA ILE A 324 -27.92 -28.73 -31.83
C ILE A 324 -26.98 -29.02 -30.66
N GLY A 325 -27.29 -30.01 -29.82
CA GLY A 325 -26.41 -30.47 -28.74
C GLY A 325 -25.07 -31.00 -29.27
N ASN A 326 -25.09 -31.83 -30.31
CA ASN A 326 -23.89 -32.36 -30.95
C ASN A 326 -23.04 -31.25 -31.59
N TYR A 327 -23.67 -30.34 -32.33
CA TYR A 327 -22.98 -29.19 -32.95
C TYR A 327 -22.33 -28.29 -31.91
N SER A 328 -23.08 -27.87 -30.88
CA SER A 328 -22.57 -26.99 -29.82
C SER A 328 -21.46 -27.66 -29.01
N ALA A 329 -21.58 -28.96 -28.73
CA ALA A 329 -20.52 -29.73 -28.07
C ALA A 329 -19.26 -29.81 -28.91
N LEU A 330 -19.36 -30.14 -30.20
CA LEU A 330 -18.20 -30.20 -31.09
C LEU A 330 -17.53 -28.83 -31.24
N ALA A 331 -18.32 -27.76 -31.33
CA ALA A 331 -17.83 -26.39 -31.33
C ALA A 331 -17.05 -26.08 -30.06
N ALA A 332 -17.62 -26.35 -28.89
CA ALA A 332 -16.98 -26.11 -27.60
C ALA A 332 -15.71 -26.96 -27.38
N ILE A 333 -15.69 -28.23 -27.80
CA ILE A 333 -14.49 -29.09 -27.78
C ILE A 333 -13.41 -28.52 -28.67
N SER A 334 -13.75 -28.10 -29.89
CA SER A 334 -12.78 -27.50 -30.80
C SER A 334 -12.17 -26.23 -30.19
N TYR A 335 -12.98 -25.36 -29.57
CA TYR A 335 -12.47 -24.18 -28.87
C TYR A 335 -11.55 -24.54 -27.72
N ALA A 336 -11.93 -25.48 -26.85
CA ALA A 336 -11.16 -25.82 -25.66
C ALA A 336 -9.81 -26.46 -26.00
N ILE A 337 -9.79 -27.45 -26.90
CA ILE A 337 -8.56 -28.18 -27.25
C ILE A 337 -7.62 -27.28 -28.07
N LEU A 338 -8.13 -26.59 -29.08
CA LEU A 338 -7.30 -25.78 -29.96
C LEU A 338 -6.86 -24.48 -29.27
N SER A 339 -7.61 -23.98 -28.28
CA SER A 339 -7.13 -22.87 -27.44
C SER A 339 -5.99 -23.28 -26.50
N LEU A 340 -6.02 -24.48 -25.92
CA LEU A 340 -4.94 -24.97 -25.04
C LEU A 340 -3.66 -25.26 -25.82
N LEU A 341 -3.76 -26.03 -26.90
CA LEU A 341 -2.61 -26.39 -27.73
C LEU A 341 -2.06 -25.18 -28.49
N GLY A 342 -2.97 -24.33 -29.00
CA GLY A 342 -2.60 -23.14 -29.74
C GLY A 342 -1.87 -22.12 -28.87
N MET A 343 -2.26 -21.94 -27.61
CA MET A 343 -1.55 -21.02 -26.70
C MET A 343 -0.11 -21.46 -26.51
N GLN A 344 0.12 -22.74 -26.17
CA GLN A 344 1.47 -23.26 -25.97
C GLN A 344 2.34 -23.12 -27.21
N ALA A 345 1.78 -23.41 -28.40
CA ALA A 345 2.48 -23.24 -29.66
C ALA A 345 2.83 -21.77 -29.94
N LEU A 346 1.88 -20.85 -29.75
CA LEU A 346 2.07 -19.42 -30.02
C LEU A 346 3.02 -18.76 -29.02
N THR A 347 2.98 -19.15 -27.73
CA THR A 347 3.96 -18.68 -26.74
C THR A 347 5.36 -19.19 -27.02
N ASN A 348 5.51 -20.44 -27.47
CA ASN A 348 6.82 -21.00 -27.80
C ASN A 348 7.49 -20.29 -29.00
N ILE A 349 6.68 -19.74 -29.90
CA ILE A 349 7.13 -18.92 -31.04
C ILE A 349 7.43 -17.46 -30.61
N GLY A 350 7.12 -17.09 -29.36
CA GLY A 350 7.32 -15.74 -28.84
C GLY A 350 6.28 -14.73 -29.35
N ALA A 351 5.07 -15.18 -29.73
CA ALA A 351 4.00 -14.29 -30.14
C ALA A 351 3.53 -13.43 -28.96
N SER A 352 3.38 -12.12 -29.17
CA SER A 352 2.83 -11.22 -28.16
C SER A 352 1.32 -11.44 -28.01
N ASP A 353 0.78 -11.16 -26.83
CA ASP A 353 -0.66 -11.31 -26.54
C ASP A 353 -1.54 -10.61 -27.61
N ALA A 354 -1.10 -9.46 -28.14
CA ALA A 354 -1.83 -8.68 -29.15
C ALA A 354 -1.92 -9.39 -30.51
N ILE A 355 -0.88 -10.14 -30.91
CA ILE A 355 -0.91 -10.97 -32.12
C ILE A 355 -1.90 -12.12 -31.94
N ILE A 356 -1.95 -12.71 -30.75
CA ILE A 356 -2.84 -13.84 -30.45
C ILE A 356 -4.31 -13.39 -30.49
N CYS A 357 -4.62 -12.20 -29.96
CA CYS A 357 -5.92 -11.54 -30.13
C CYS A 357 -6.26 -11.27 -31.61
N LEU A 358 -5.30 -10.83 -32.42
CA LEU A 358 -5.51 -10.61 -33.85
C LEU A 358 -5.81 -11.92 -34.60
N ILE A 359 -5.10 -13.00 -34.29
CA ILE A 359 -5.38 -14.34 -34.82
C ILE A 359 -6.80 -14.77 -34.45
N SER A 360 -7.19 -14.58 -33.18
CA SER A 360 -8.55 -14.88 -32.70
C SER A 360 -9.64 -14.18 -33.53
N HIS A 361 -9.45 -12.91 -33.88
CA HIS A 361 -10.41 -12.16 -34.70
C HIS A 361 -10.47 -12.62 -36.16
N ILE A 362 -9.33 -12.96 -36.77
CA ILE A 362 -9.30 -13.44 -38.15
C ILE A 362 -10.06 -14.77 -38.27
N PHE A 363 -9.86 -15.68 -37.32
CA PHE A 363 -10.58 -16.96 -37.27
C PHE A 363 -12.08 -16.71 -37.03
N PHE A 364 -12.44 -15.85 -36.08
CA PHE A 364 -13.84 -15.49 -35.83
C PHE A 364 -14.54 -14.87 -37.06
N PHE A 365 -13.85 -13.98 -37.79
CA PHE A 365 -14.31 -13.44 -39.07
C PHE A 365 -14.49 -14.53 -40.12
N GLY A 366 -13.50 -15.41 -40.29
CA GLY A 366 -13.56 -16.52 -41.23
C GLY A 366 -14.72 -17.47 -40.95
N SER A 367 -14.97 -17.79 -39.68
CA SER A 367 -16.08 -18.67 -39.29
C SER A 367 -17.46 -18.03 -39.52
N THR A 368 -17.65 -16.78 -39.10
CA THR A 368 -18.92 -16.06 -39.30
C THR A 368 -19.25 -15.85 -40.78
N LEU A 369 -18.24 -15.51 -41.59
CA LEU A 369 -18.36 -15.42 -43.04
C LEU A 369 -18.70 -16.78 -43.67
N TRP A 370 -18.05 -17.86 -43.23
CA TRP A 370 -18.32 -19.21 -43.71
C TRP A 370 -19.75 -19.66 -43.39
N LEU A 371 -20.20 -19.44 -42.16
CA LEU A 371 -21.57 -19.74 -41.73
C LEU A 371 -22.61 -18.94 -42.54
N ALA A 372 -22.29 -17.71 -42.96
CA ALA A 372 -23.18 -16.91 -43.80
C ALA A 372 -23.40 -17.50 -45.21
N PHE A 373 -22.48 -18.34 -45.70
CA PHE A 373 -22.61 -19.03 -46.98
C PHE A 373 -23.13 -20.48 -46.85
N ALA A 374 -23.29 -20.98 -45.63
CA ALA A 374 -23.70 -22.35 -45.40
C ALA A 374 -25.14 -22.61 -45.89
N ASN A 375 -25.29 -23.65 -46.69
CA ASN A 375 -26.55 -24.19 -47.20
C ASN A 375 -26.76 -25.65 -46.79
N TYR A 376 -25.69 -26.38 -46.44
CA TYR A 376 -25.75 -27.78 -46.02
C TYR A 376 -25.22 -27.98 -44.60
N SER A 377 -25.77 -28.95 -43.86
CA SER A 377 -25.41 -29.17 -42.46
C SER A 377 -23.93 -29.50 -42.24
N TRP A 378 -23.25 -30.14 -43.20
CA TRP A 378 -21.81 -30.41 -43.12
C TRP A 378 -20.96 -29.13 -43.19
N GLU A 379 -21.44 -28.09 -43.88
CA GLU A 379 -20.75 -26.79 -43.99
C GLU A 379 -20.75 -26.07 -42.64
N LEU A 380 -21.78 -26.26 -41.81
CA LEU A 380 -21.82 -25.78 -40.44
C LEU A 380 -20.68 -26.40 -39.61
N TYR A 381 -20.50 -27.72 -39.69
CA TYR A 381 -19.42 -28.42 -38.99
C TYR A 381 -18.03 -28.05 -39.51
N ALA A 382 -17.87 -27.83 -40.81
CA ALA A 382 -16.61 -27.33 -41.38
C ALA A 382 -16.24 -25.93 -40.88
N GLY A 383 -17.24 -25.07 -40.63
CA GLY A 383 -17.06 -23.74 -40.06
C GLY A 383 -16.45 -23.71 -38.65
N LEU A 384 -16.50 -24.83 -37.92
CA LEU A 384 -15.90 -24.98 -36.58
C LEU A 384 -14.36 -25.00 -36.62
N LEU A 385 -13.76 -25.51 -37.71
CA LEU A 385 -12.31 -25.43 -37.89
C LEU A 385 -11.84 -23.99 -38.08
N LEU A 386 -12.67 -23.16 -38.73
CA LEU A 386 -12.38 -21.74 -38.92
C LEU A 386 -12.61 -20.92 -37.65
N SER A 387 -13.32 -21.44 -36.64
CA SER A 387 -13.49 -20.76 -35.36
C SER A 387 -12.47 -21.18 -34.30
N ALA A 388 -11.68 -22.24 -34.54
CA ALA A 388 -10.70 -22.83 -33.61
C ALA A 388 -9.97 -21.89 -32.62
N PHE A 389 -9.54 -20.71 -33.06
CA PHE A 389 -8.78 -19.75 -32.25
C PHE A 389 -9.61 -18.59 -31.70
N SER A 390 -10.94 -18.56 -31.85
CA SER A 390 -11.76 -17.41 -31.42
C SER A 390 -11.91 -17.27 -29.90
N GLY A 391 -11.51 -18.28 -29.11
CA GLY A 391 -11.71 -18.33 -27.67
C GLY A 391 -10.74 -17.49 -26.82
N TYR A 392 -9.68 -16.91 -27.42
CA TYR A 392 -8.65 -16.20 -26.65
C TYR A 392 -9.04 -14.77 -26.24
N GLN A 393 -9.93 -14.13 -26.97
CA GLN A 393 -10.12 -12.67 -26.90
C GLN A 393 -10.50 -12.17 -25.50
N GLY A 394 -11.50 -12.78 -24.84
CA GLY A 394 -11.93 -12.35 -23.50
C GLY A 394 -10.86 -12.52 -22.43
N SER A 395 -10.17 -13.67 -22.45
CA SER A 395 -9.11 -14.03 -21.49
C SER A 395 -7.87 -13.15 -21.66
N LEU A 396 -7.44 -12.92 -22.90
CA LEU A 396 -6.24 -12.12 -23.19
C LEU A 396 -6.46 -10.63 -22.99
N THR A 397 -7.66 -10.11 -23.27
CA THR A 397 -7.96 -8.69 -23.02
C THR A 397 -7.83 -8.36 -21.53
N LEU A 398 -8.38 -9.20 -20.65
CA LEU A 398 -8.25 -9.03 -19.21
C LEU A 398 -6.79 -9.18 -18.75
N SER A 399 -6.05 -10.14 -19.32
CA SER A 399 -4.63 -10.32 -19.05
C SER A 399 -3.75 -9.16 -19.53
N MET A 400 -4.09 -8.48 -20.62
CA MET A 400 -3.36 -7.29 -21.06
C MET A 400 -3.65 -6.10 -20.15
N MET A 401 -4.93 -5.91 -19.80
CA MET A 401 -5.34 -4.82 -18.92
C MET A 401 -4.72 -4.97 -17.53
N SER A 402 -4.67 -6.18 -16.95
CA SER A 402 -4.04 -6.42 -15.64
C SER A 402 -2.55 -6.03 -15.61
N LYS A 403 -1.81 -6.24 -16.71
CA LYS A 403 -0.39 -5.88 -16.85
C LYS A 403 -0.17 -4.37 -16.89
N TRP A 404 -1.18 -3.59 -17.26
CA TRP A 404 -1.10 -2.13 -17.40
C TRP A 404 -1.80 -1.34 -16.28
N LEU A 405 -2.47 -2.04 -15.36
CA LEU A 405 -3.23 -1.48 -14.24
C LEU A 405 -2.57 -1.81 -12.90
N GLU A 406 -2.59 -0.85 -11.96
CA GLU A 406 -2.12 -1.08 -10.60
C GLU A 406 -3.09 -1.97 -9.82
N PRO A 407 -2.63 -2.76 -8.82
CA PRO A 407 -3.48 -3.71 -8.10
C PRO A 407 -4.76 -3.12 -7.52
N HIS A 408 -4.70 -1.89 -7.01
CA HIS A 408 -5.86 -1.20 -6.44
C HIS A 408 -6.86 -0.67 -7.50
N GLU A 409 -6.41 -0.51 -8.75
CA GLU A 409 -7.24 -0.06 -9.88
C GLU A 409 -7.91 -1.21 -10.63
N ARG A 410 -7.38 -2.45 -10.49
CA ARG A 410 -7.84 -3.64 -11.22
C ARG A 410 -9.31 -3.96 -10.97
N SER A 411 -9.80 -3.84 -9.73
CA SER A 411 -11.21 -4.09 -9.38
C SER A 411 -12.16 -3.15 -10.13
N HIS A 412 -11.88 -1.84 -10.11
CA HIS A 412 -12.72 -0.85 -10.78
C HIS A 412 -12.66 -0.97 -12.30
N ALA A 413 -11.48 -1.23 -12.87
CA ALA A 413 -11.32 -1.38 -14.31
C ALA A 413 -12.00 -2.65 -14.85
N PHE A 414 -11.91 -3.78 -14.12
CA PHE A 414 -12.59 -5.01 -14.53
C PHE A 414 -14.10 -4.89 -14.39
N ALA A 415 -14.61 -4.26 -13.33
CA ALA A 415 -16.02 -3.96 -13.18
C ALA A 415 -16.54 -3.14 -14.37
N PHE A 416 -15.83 -2.07 -14.73
CA PHE A 416 -16.16 -1.24 -15.88
C PHE A 416 -16.18 -2.00 -17.21
N VAL A 417 -15.19 -2.89 -17.44
CA VAL A 417 -15.17 -3.74 -18.65
C VAL A 417 -16.36 -4.70 -18.66
N THR A 418 -16.72 -5.29 -17.51
CA THR A 418 -17.89 -6.18 -17.43
C THR A 418 -19.21 -5.44 -17.61
N GLU A 419 -19.33 -4.21 -17.13
CA GLU A 419 -20.49 -3.34 -17.36
C GLU A 419 -20.64 -2.99 -18.83
N ILE A 420 -19.55 -2.50 -19.46
CA ILE A 420 -19.52 -2.18 -20.88
C ILE A 420 -19.89 -3.40 -21.73
N ASN A 421 -19.32 -4.57 -21.42
CA ASN A 421 -19.63 -5.80 -22.13
C ASN A 421 -21.11 -6.18 -21.98
N THR A 422 -21.70 -6.00 -20.79
CA THR A 422 -23.12 -6.27 -20.55
C THR A 422 -24.00 -5.29 -21.33
N ILE A 423 -23.67 -4.00 -21.35
CA ILE A 423 -24.39 -2.97 -22.13
C ILE A 423 -24.34 -3.29 -23.63
N ILE A 424 -23.16 -3.63 -24.14
CA ILE A 424 -22.98 -3.93 -25.57
C ILE A 424 -23.65 -5.25 -25.94
N THR A 425 -23.59 -6.26 -25.08
CA THR A 425 -24.29 -7.52 -25.30
C THR A 425 -25.80 -7.30 -25.32
N LEU A 426 -26.34 -6.49 -24.41
CA LEU A 426 -27.75 -6.09 -24.44
C LEU A 426 -28.12 -5.40 -25.76
N PHE A 427 -27.36 -4.37 -26.16
CA PHE A 427 -27.62 -3.66 -27.41
C PHE A 427 -27.45 -4.55 -28.65
N GLY A 428 -26.40 -5.36 -28.69
CA GLY A 428 -26.08 -6.26 -29.80
C GLY A 428 -27.13 -7.37 -29.96
N THR A 429 -27.44 -8.10 -28.88
CA THR A 429 -28.48 -9.15 -28.90
C THR A 429 -29.83 -8.59 -29.33
N ALA A 430 -30.20 -7.40 -28.82
CA ALA A 430 -31.39 -6.69 -29.23
C ALA A 430 -31.41 -6.36 -30.73
N LEU A 431 -30.33 -5.74 -31.21
CA LEU A 431 -30.16 -5.32 -32.59
C LEU A 431 -30.24 -6.53 -33.54
N PHE A 432 -29.48 -7.60 -33.27
CA PHE A 432 -29.41 -8.76 -34.15
C PHE A 432 -30.69 -9.59 -34.12
N ASN A 433 -31.35 -9.73 -32.97
CA ASN A 433 -32.65 -10.42 -32.91
C ASN A 433 -33.73 -9.64 -33.66
N TYR A 434 -33.76 -8.30 -33.54
CA TYR A 434 -34.68 -7.46 -34.29
C TYR A 434 -34.43 -7.53 -35.81
N ILE A 435 -33.17 -7.43 -36.23
CA ILE A 435 -32.80 -7.56 -37.65
C ILE A 435 -33.19 -8.95 -38.14
N TYR A 436 -32.89 -10.02 -37.40
CA TYR A 436 -33.25 -11.39 -37.77
C TYR A 436 -34.76 -11.54 -37.95
N ALA A 437 -35.56 -11.14 -36.96
CA ALA A 437 -37.02 -11.24 -37.00
C ALA A 437 -37.63 -10.55 -38.23
N ARG A 438 -37.08 -9.39 -38.63
CA ARG A 438 -37.54 -8.65 -39.82
C ARG A 438 -37.04 -9.19 -41.14
N THR A 439 -35.93 -9.95 -41.15
CA THR A 439 -35.25 -10.37 -42.38
C THR A 439 -35.31 -11.86 -42.63
N VAL A 440 -35.82 -12.65 -41.68
CA VAL A 440 -35.94 -14.12 -41.78
C VAL A 440 -36.66 -14.57 -43.05
N VAL A 441 -37.68 -13.82 -43.50
CA VAL A 441 -38.47 -14.12 -44.71
C VAL A 441 -37.72 -13.76 -46.00
N ASN A 442 -36.96 -12.66 -46.00
CA ASN A 442 -36.33 -12.12 -47.21
C ASN A 442 -34.90 -12.64 -47.42
N ASN A 443 -34.07 -12.57 -46.38
CA ASN A 443 -32.68 -13.00 -46.40
C ASN A 443 -32.19 -13.31 -44.99
N ARG A 444 -32.28 -14.58 -44.60
CA ARG A 444 -31.87 -15.07 -43.27
C ARG A 444 -30.37 -14.92 -42.98
N ASN A 445 -29.52 -14.92 -44.01
CA ASN A 445 -28.06 -14.91 -43.86
C ASN A 445 -27.52 -13.48 -43.59
N LEU A 446 -28.36 -12.45 -43.74
CA LEU A 446 -27.97 -11.05 -43.64
C LEU A 446 -27.35 -10.71 -42.27
N THR A 447 -27.88 -11.28 -41.19
CA THR A 447 -27.36 -11.05 -39.83
C THR A 447 -25.92 -11.52 -39.68
N LEU A 448 -25.57 -12.68 -40.24
CA LEU A 448 -24.21 -13.22 -40.24
C LEU A 448 -23.25 -12.38 -41.09
N PHE A 449 -23.69 -11.87 -42.24
CA PHE A 449 -22.89 -10.94 -43.05
C PHE A 449 -22.58 -9.63 -42.32
N ILE A 450 -23.57 -9.07 -41.61
CA ILE A 450 -23.37 -7.87 -40.80
C ILE A 450 -22.38 -8.15 -39.65
N GLY A 451 -22.51 -9.31 -38.99
CA GLY A 451 -21.58 -9.74 -37.94
C GLY A 451 -20.14 -9.89 -38.44
N ALA A 452 -19.95 -10.53 -39.59
CA ALA A 452 -18.63 -10.65 -40.22
C ALA A 452 -18.04 -9.27 -40.55
N GLY A 453 -18.84 -8.35 -41.10
CA GLY A 453 -18.40 -6.97 -41.38
C GLY A 453 -17.91 -6.22 -40.12
N LEU A 454 -18.58 -6.40 -38.98
CA LEU A 454 -18.19 -5.78 -37.71
C LEU A 454 -16.85 -6.29 -37.16
N CYS A 455 -16.44 -7.51 -37.50
CA CYS A 455 -15.17 -8.11 -37.05
C CYS A 455 -13.92 -7.46 -37.67
N ILE A 456 -14.07 -6.67 -38.73
CA ILE A 456 -12.96 -5.96 -39.39
C ILE A 456 -12.39 -4.86 -38.47
N ILE A 457 -13.26 -4.16 -37.74
CA ILE A 457 -12.88 -3.07 -36.83
C ILE A 457 -11.95 -3.55 -35.69
N PRO A 458 -12.30 -4.58 -34.89
CA PRO A 458 -11.41 -5.06 -33.82
C PRO A 458 -10.12 -5.66 -34.37
N SER A 459 -10.12 -6.22 -35.59
CA SER A 459 -8.89 -6.68 -36.26
C SER A 459 -7.92 -5.53 -36.54
N ILE A 460 -8.42 -4.39 -37.03
CA ILE A 460 -7.62 -3.18 -37.27
C ILE A 460 -7.11 -2.60 -35.94
N LEU A 461 -7.95 -2.57 -34.89
CA LEU A 461 -7.56 -2.05 -33.57
C LEU A 461 -6.44 -2.89 -32.93
N ASN A 462 -6.49 -4.22 -33.02
CA ASN A 462 -5.40 -5.07 -32.51
C ASN A 462 -4.13 -4.98 -33.33
N LEU A 463 -4.25 -4.80 -34.65
CA LEU A 463 -3.09 -4.53 -35.49
C LEU A 463 -2.43 -3.21 -35.06
N TRP A 464 -3.22 -2.18 -34.77
CA TRP A 464 -2.70 -0.92 -34.25
C TRP A 464 -2.09 -1.08 -32.86
N LEU A 465 -2.72 -1.83 -31.96
CA LEU A 465 -2.19 -2.17 -30.64
C LEU A 465 -0.84 -2.89 -30.73
N PHE A 466 -0.70 -3.85 -31.65
CA PHE A 466 0.56 -4.54 -31.90
C PHE A 466 1.66 -3.57 -32.35
N LEU A 467 1.34 -2.62 -33.24
CA LEU A 467 2.30 -1.61 -33.69
C LEU A 467 2.72 -0.64 -32.57
N VAL A 468 1.81 -0.31 -31.65
CA VAL A 468 2.09 0.55 -30.49
C VAL A 468 2.96 -0.18 -29.47
N THR A 469 2.62 -1.42 -29.12
CA THR A 469 3.35 -2.25 -28.14
C THR A 469 4.76 -2.60 -28.64
N ARG A 470 4.96 -2.85 -29.94
CA ARG A 470 6.29 -3.05 -30.53
C ARG A 470 7.21 -1.83 -30.39
N LYS A 471 6.65 -0.62 -30.27
CA LYS A 471 7.40 0.64 -30.11
C LYS A 471 7.64 1.02 -28.64
N MET A 472 7.27 0.17 -27.68
CA MET A 472 7.53 0.38 -26.25
C MET A 472 8.95 -0.07 -25.88
N SER A 473 9.59 0.66 -24.97
CA SER A 473 10.90 0.27 -24.41
C SER A 473 10.74 -0.84 -23.37
N GLU A 474 11.82 -1.55 -23.01
CA GLU A 474 11.79 -2.57 -21.95
C GLU A 474 11.31 -2.02 -20.59
N GLU A 475 11.52 -0.73 -20.30
CA GLU A 475 11.01 -0.06 -19.11
C GLU A 475 9.50 0.22 -19.18
N ASP A 476 8.96 0.48 -20.37
CA ASP A 476 7.53 0.65 -20.59
C ASP A 476 6.76 -0.69 -20.49
N LEU A 477 7.43 -1.83 -20.68
CA LEU A 477 6.81 -3.16 -20.64
C LEU A 477 6.75 -3.78 -19.24
N ARG A 478 7.45 -3.22 -18.25
CA ARG A 478 7.43 -3.72 -16.87
C ARG A 478 6.11 -3.39 -16.15
N PRO A 479 5.53 -4.33 -15.39
CA PRO A 479 4.37 -4.09 -14.54
C PRO A 479 4.73 -3.13 -13.40
N LEU A 480 3.79 -2.25 -13.04
CA LEU A 480 3.99 -1.21 -12.00
C LEU A 480 4.15 -1.81 -10.59
N SER A 481 3.72 -3.05 -10.37
CA SER A 481 3.89 -3.81 -9.11
C SER A 481 5.36 -4.15 -8.80
N GLU A 482 6.20 -4.35 -9.83
CA GLU A 482 7.61 -4.70 -9.67
C GLU A 482 8.52 -3.48 -9.45
N THR A 483 8.04 -2.25 -9.74
CA THR A 483 8.84 -1.03 -9.53
C THR A 483 9.00 -0.64 -8.07
N GLU A 484 8.22 -1.21 -7.15
CA GLU A 484 8.31 -0.90 -5.71
C GLU A 484 9.03 -1.98 -4.88
N THR A 485 9.29 -3.17 -5.42
CA THR A 485 9.85 -4.31 -4.65
C THR A 485 11.25 -4.76 -5.04
N GLU A 486 11.82 -4.25 -6.13
CA GLU A 486 13.26 -4.33 -6.38
C GLU A 486 13.89 -2.94 -6.29
N PRO A 487 15.04 -2.76 -5.60
CA PRO A 487 15.83 -1.56 -5.81
C PRO A 487 16.15 -1.51 -7.30
N ALA A 488 15.76 -0.42 -7.96
CA ALA A 488 15.93 -0.22 -9.40
C ALA A 488 17.30 -0.76 -9.86
N PRO A 489 17.40 -1.43 -11.04
CA PRO A 489 18.69 -1.82 -11.57
C PRO A 489 19.55 -0.56 -11.60
N ILE A 490 20.67 -0.60 -10.87
CA ILE A 490 21.62 0.49 -10.80
C ILE A 490 22.12 0.69 -12.24
N ARG A 491 21.43 1.54 -12.99
CA ARG A 491 22.00 2.20 -14.14
C ARG A 491 23.13 3.03 -13.55
N LEU A 492 24.35 2.53 -13.68
CA LEU A 492 25.58 3.29 -13.48
C LEU A 492 25.57 4.47 -14.48
N ARG A 493 24.79 5.50 -14.17
CA ARG A 493 25.00 6.84 -14.69
C ARG A 493 26.13 7.40 -13.84
N ASN A 494 27.27 7.62 -14.47
CA ASN A 494 28.42 8.34 -13.94
C ASN A 494 27.99 9.72 -13.42
N ASN A 495 27.53 9.80 -12.18
CA ASN A 495 27.22 11.05 -11.50
C ASN A 495 27.94 11.05 -10.15
N GLY A 496 29.10 11.72 -10.15
CA GLY A 496 29.75 12.37 -9.02
C GLY A 496 29.82 11.60 -7.69
N LEU A 497 30.89 10.83 -7.50
CA LEU A 497 31.37 10.48 -6.15
C LEU A 497 31.93 11.74 -5.43
N PRO A 498 31.89 11.79 -4.10
CA PRO A 498 32.52 12.85 -3.30
C PRO A 498 34.03 12.93 -3.55
N PRO A 499 34.67 14.12 -3.38
CA PRO A 499 36.03 14.41 -3.86
C PRO A 499 37.18 13.71 -3.10
N HIS A 500 36.90 12.67 -2.30
CA HIS A 500 37.91 11.97 -1.48
C HIS A 500 38.01 10.46 -1.69
N ALA A 501 37.27 9.87 -2.64
CA ALA A 501 37.47 8.48 -3.06
C ALA A 501 38.14 8.44 -4.44
N GLY A 502 39.46 8.29 -4.45
CA GLY A 502 40.23 8.10 -5.69
C GLY A 502 39.83 6.81 -6.41
N ASP A 503 39.72 6.91 -7.74
CA ASP A 503 39.71 5.86 -8.77
C ASP A 503 39.79 4.40 -8.27
N ALA A 504 38.64 3.80 -7.95
CA ALA A 504 38.54 2.36 -7.77
C ALA A 504 38.55 1.65 -9.15
N ALA A 505 39.74 1.32 -9.64
CA ALA A 505 39.92 0.56 -10.88
C ALA A 505 39.42 -0.89 -10.73
N CYS A 506 38.38 -1.26 -11.47
CA CYS A 506 37.88 -2.63 -11.55
C CYS A 506 38.77 -3.48 -12.49
N ILE A 507 39.38 -4.56 -11.98
CA ILE A 507 40.30 -5.43 -12.74
C ILE A 507 39.63 -6.76 -13.05
N ILE A 508 39.36 -7.04 -14.34
CA ILE A 508 38.80 -8.31 -14.80
C ILE A 508 39.94 -9.29 -15.07
N ILE A 509 39.97 -10.43 -14.37
CA ILE A 509 40.92 -11.53 -14.59
C ILE A 509 40.20 -12.71 -15.27
N PRO A 510 40.38 -12.94 -16.58
CA PRO A 510 39.77 -14.08 -17.27
C PRO A 510 40.48 -15.40 -16.91
N SER A 511 39.72 -16.40 -16.50
CA SER A 511 40.24 -17.67 -15.94
C SER A 511 40.74 -18.70 -16.96
N ARG A 512 40.53 -18.51 -18.27
CA ARG A 512 40.79 -19.55 -19.29
C ARG A 512 41.98 -19.35 -20.23
N SER A 513 42.82 -18.35 -20.03
CA SER A 513 44.05 -18.17 -20.84
C SER A 513 45.17 -17.48 -20.07
N LEU A 514 45.70 -18.15 -19.05
CA LEU A 514 46.86 -17.68 -18.29
C LEU A 514 48.18 -17.71 -19.10
N THR A 515 48.21 -18.29 -20.31
CA THR A 515 49.48 -18.55 -21.03
C THR A 515 49.70 -17.78 -22.34
N THR A 516 48.70 -17.12 -22.93
CA THR A 516 48.88 -16.51 -24.28
C THR A 516 48.47 -15.04 -24.42
N SER A 517 47.70 -14.47 -23.49
CA SER A 517 47.22 -13.07 -23.57
C SER A 517 48.01 -12.06 -22.74
N LEU A 518 49.21 -12.41 -22.27
CA LEU A 518 50.08 -11.54 -21.45
C LEU A 518 50.93 -10.53 -22.26
N ARG A 519 50.65 -10.32 -23.55
CA ARG A 519 51.44 -9.42 -24.42
C ARG A 519 50.78 -8.08 -24.78
N THR A 520 49.61 -7.71 -24.23
CA THR A 520 48.95 -6.44 -24.58
C THR A 520 49.11 -5.33 -23.51
N PRO A 521 49.21 -4.06 -23.94
CA PRO A 521 49.73 -2.93 -23.14
C PRO A 521 48.75 -2.34 -22.12
N VAL A 522 47.60 -2.99 -21.88
CA VAL A 522 46.56 -2.54 -20.93
C VAL A 522 46.96 -2.81 -19.48
N LEU A 523 48.04 -3.56 -19.24
CA LEU A 523 48.58 -3.86 -17.92
C LEU A 523 49.47 -2.75 -17.31
N ASN A 524 49.96 -1.77 -18.10
CA ASN A 524 51.19 -1.04 -17.73
C ASN A 524 51.01 0.33 -17.05
N ARG A 525 49.81 0.74 -16.62
CA ARG A 525 49.65 2.09 -16.00
C ARG A 525 48.97 2.17 -14.65
N SER A 526 48.31 1.13 -14.15
CA SER A 526 47.65 1.15 -12.83
C SER A 526 48.01 -0.04 -11.93
N ARG A 527 48.94 -0.89 -12.34
CA ARG A 527 49.25 -2.18 -11.70
C ARG A 527 50.55 -2.24 -10.91
N THR A 528 51.42 -1.23 -11.02
CA THR A 528 52.73 -1.21 -10.37
C THR A 528 52.76 -0.45 -9.05
N ASP A 529 51.69 0.27 -8.69
CA ASP A 529 51.63 1.09 -7.48
C ASP A 529 51.10 0.32 -6.25
N ILE A 530 50.86 -0.99 -6.41
CA ILE A 530 50.11 -1.82 -5.45
C ILE A 530 51.05 -2.66 -4.56
N ASP A 531 52.11 -3.27 -5.11
CA ASP A 531 53.15 -3.99 -4.36
C ASP A 531 54.49 -3.89 -5.14
N ASP A 532 55.46 -3.17 -4.57
CA ASP A 532 56.78 -2.93 -5.20
C ASP A 532 57.47 -4.26 -5.57
N ALA A 533 57.28 -5.31 -4.76
CA ALA A 533 57.89 -6.61 -5.00
C ALA A 533 57.30 -7.33 -6.24
N ILE A 534 56.02 -7.13 -6.55
CA ILE A 534 55.39 -7.66 -7.76
C ILE A 534 55.74 -6.81 -8.97
N ALA A 535 55.78 -5.49 -8.79
CA ALA A 535 56.17 -4.54 -9.83
C ALA A 535 57.60 -4.86 -10.32
N GLU A 536 58.55 -5.06 -9.41
CA GLU A 536 59.91 -5.49 -9.75
C GLU A 536 59.92 -6.86 -10.44
N LEU A 537 59.20 -7.85 -9.93
CA LEU A 537 59.12 -9.17 -10.58
C LEU A 537 58.50 -9.11 -11.98
N LEU A 538 57.53 -8.23 -12.24
CA LEU A 538 56.93 -8.02 -13.56
C LEU A 538 57.86 -7.28 -14.53
N LEU A 539 58.66 -6.33 -14.02
CA LEU A 539 59.56 -5.51 -14.81
C LEU A 539 60.86 -6.25 -15.19
N PHE A 540 61.34 -7.16 -14.34
CA PHE A 540 62.64 -7.81 -14.50
C PHE A 540 62.59 -9.31 -14.85
N ALA A 541 61.42 -9.96 -14.89
CA ALA A 541 61.34 -11.39 -15.21
C ALA A 541 61.11 -11.68 -16.70
N ASP A 542 62.05 -12.40 -17.32
CA ASP A 542 61.87 -13.07 -18.63
C ASP A 542 60.98 -14.34 -18.54
N LYS A 543 60.58 -14.74 -17.32
CA LYS A 543 59.78 -15.94 -17.04
C LYS A 543 58.38 -15.58 -16.55
N PRO A 544 57.34 -16.35 -16.91
CA PRO A 544 55.99 -16.14 -16.40
C PRO A 544 55.94 -16.33 -14.88
N ILE A 545 55.29 -15.40 -14.16
CA ILE A 545 55.11 -15.43 -12.71
C ILE A 545 54.31 -16.67 -12.31
N SER A 546 54.74 -17.35 -11.25
CA SER A 546 54.03 -18.52 -10.75
C SER A 546 52.68 -18.12 -10.13
N THR A 547 51.64 -18.92 -10.37
CA THR A 547 50.29 -18.69 -9.84
C THR A 547 50.29 -18.55 -8.31
N ASN A 548 51.15 -19.28 -7.60
CA ASN A 548 51.27 -19.21 -6.15
C ASN A 548 51.85 -17.88 -5.65
N GLN A 549 52.84 -17.31 -6.34
CA GLN A 549 53.39 -16.00 -5.98
C GLN A 549 52.37 -14.89 -6.16
N LEU A 550 51.55 -14.98 -7.21
CA LEU A 550 50.47 -14.03 -7.47
C LEU A 550 49.36 -14.11 -6.42
N ILE A 551 48.96 -15.33 -6.02
CA ILE A 551 47.99 -15.53 -4.93
C ILE A 551 48.50 -14.98 -3.61
N GLN A 552 49.77 -15.25 -3.24
CA GLN A 552 50.38 -14.73 -2.01
C GLN A 552 50.51 -13.21 -1.99
N ALA A 553 50.76 -12.60 -3.14
CA ALA A 553 50.76 -11.16 -3.33
C ALA A 553 49.36 -10.56 -3.09
N ILE A 554 48.34 -11.10 -3.77
CA ILE A 554 46.95 -10.67 -3.62
C ILE A 554 46.49 -10.81 -2.15
N CYS A 555 46.86 -11.91 -1.48
CA CYS A 555 46.59 -12.09 -0.05
C CYS A 555 47.20 -10.99 0.82
N ARG A 556 48.47 -10.65 0.59
CA ARG A 556 49.16 -9.60 1.36
C ARG A 556 48.45 -8.25 1.21
N LEU A 557 48.02 -7.91 -0.01
CA LEU A 557 47.30 -6.68 -0.31
C LEU A 557 45.92 -6.60 0.34
N MET A 558 45.16 -7.69 0.31
CA MET A 558 43.82 -7.70 0.90
C MET A 558 43.87 -7.70 2.43
N VAL A 559 44.84 -8.41 3.03
CA VAL A 559 44.94 -8.53 4.49
C VAL A 559 45.54 -7.28 5.13
N ASN A 560 46.54 -6.65 4.52
CA ASN A 560 47.23 -5.50 5.11
C ASN A 560 46.53 -4.16 4.83
N ASP A 561 46.04 -3.94 3.59
CA ASP A 561 45.53 -2.63 3.21
C ASP A 561 44.01 -2.50 3.31
N GLN A 562 43.26 -3.61 3.35
CA GLN A 562 41.78 -3.65 3.33
C GLN A 562 41.10 -2.83 2.21
N ARG A 563 41.87 -2.38 1.21
CA ARG A 563 41.40 -1.53 0.09
C ARG A 563 40.92 -2.32 -1.12
N TYR A 564 41.27 -3.61 -1.20
CA TYR A 564 41.04 -4.45 -2.37
C TYR A 564 40.05 -5.58 -2.06
N VAL A 565 39.04 -5.74 -2.92
CA VAL A 565 38.01 -6.79 -2.80
C VAL A 565 37.95 -7.60 -4.09
N PRO A 566 38.19 -8.92 -4.06
CA PRO A 566 38.17 -9.76 -5.26
C PRO A 566 36.72 -10.01 -5.68
N VAL A 567 36.39 -9.68 -6.92
CA VAL A 567 35.04 -9.89 -7.48
C VAL A 567 35.01 -11.16 -8.32
N LEU A 568 34.11 -12.08 -7.95
CA LEU A 568 33.84 -13.33 -8.66
C LEU A 568 32.41 -13.31 -9.18
N VAL A 569 32.15 -13.99 -10.29
CA VAL A 569 30.81 -14.11 -10.89
C VAL A 569 30.35 -15.56 -10.89
N GLY A 570 29.09 -15.79 -10.52
CA GLY A 570 28.48 -17.11 -10.43
C GLY A 570 26.98 -17.03 -10.18
N SER A 571 26.29 -18.17 -10.25
CA SER A 571 24.88 -18.32 -9.91
C SER A 571 24.71 -19.48 -8.93
N SER A 572 24.50 -19.19 -7.65
CA SER A 572 24.24 -20.20 -6.62
C SER A 572 22.96 -20.98 -6.90
N LEU A 573 21.90 -20.31 -7.38
CA LEU A 573 20.63 -20.93 -7.77
C LEU A 573 20.81 -22.03 -8.83
N LYS A 574 21.73 -21.84 -9.77
CA LYS A 574 22.04 -22.82 -10.83
C LYS A 574 23.26 -23.70 -10.50
N ASN A 575 23.83 -23.58 -9.29
CA ASN A 575 25.08 -24.23 -8.87
C ASN A 575 26.29 -23.94 -9.79
N ILE A 576 26.33 -22.78 -10.44
CA ILE A 576 27.43 -22.36 -11.32
C ILE A 576 28.39 -21.45 -10.55
N GLY A 577 29.67 -21.81 -10.47
CA GLY A 577 30.71 -20.98 -9.85
C GLY A 577 30.87 -21.13 -8.34
N VAL A 578 30.03 -21.93 -7.66
CA VAL A 578 30.17 -22.21 -6.22
C VAL A 578 31.51 -22.87 -5.87
N PRO A 579 32.02 -23.89 -6.59
CA PRO A 579 33.33 -24.46 -6.30
C PRO A 579 34.46 -23.43 -6.46
N THR A 580 34.38 -22.58 -7.49
CA THR A 580 35.37 -21.52 -7.74
C THR A 580 35.37 -20.47 -6.63
N LEU A 581 34.20 -20.16 -6.06
CA LEU A 581 34.09 -19.31 -4.88
C LEU A 581 34.76 -19.97 -3.65
N LEU A 582 34.55 -21.27 -3.43
CA LEU A 582 35.19 -21.99 -2.33
C LEU A 582 36.72 -22.03 -2.46
N ASP A 583 37.22 -22.27 -3.67
CA ASP A 583 38.67 -22.20 -3.97
C ASP A 583 39.21 -20.79 -3.69
N ALA A 584 38.46 -19.76 -4.09
CA ALA A 584 38.84 -18.37 -3.84
C ALA A 584 38.84 -18.03 -2.33
N ILE A 585 37.87 -18.52 -1.54
CA ILE A 585 37.85 -18.34 -0.09
C ILE A 585 39.14 -18.92 0.53
N VAL A 586 39.52 -20.15 0.16
CA VAL A 586 40.75 -20.79 0.66
C VAL A 586 42.00 -20.02 0.23
N ASN A 587 42.02 -19.52 -1.00
CA ASN A 587 43.20 -18.87 -1.58
C ASN A 587 43.37 -17.42 -1.15
N TYR A 588 42.29 -16.69 -0.85
CA TYR A 588 42.31 -15.22 -0.69
C TYR A 588 41.94 -14.74 0.71
N LEU A 589 41.05 -15.42 1.44
CA LEU A 589 40.65 -14.96 2.78
C LEU A 589 41.73 -15.30 3.84
N PRO A 590 41.87 -14.48 4.89
CA PRO A 590 42.88 -14.71 5.92
C PRO A 590 42.60 -16.00 6.71
N SER A 591 43.66 -16.75 6.98
CA SER A 591 43.64 -17.87 7.93
C SER A 591 43.83 -17.39 9.36
N ALA A 592 43.21 -18.07 10.32
CA ALA A 592 43.37 -17.79 11.75
C ALA A 592 44.83 -17.87 12.24
N ARG A 593 45.73 -18.55 11.52
CA ARG A 593 47.18 -18.63 11.83
C ARG A 593 47.95 -17.33 11.57
N ILE A 594 47.39 -16.40 10.80
CA ILE A 594 48.02 -15.10 10.50
C ILE A 594 47.87 -14.14 11.70
N ILE A 595 47.01 -14.49 12.67
CA ILE A 595 46.96 -13.84 13.99
C ILE A 595 48.14 -14.41 14.80
N PRO A 596 49.10 -13.58 15.27
CA PRO A 596 50.31 -14.08 15.91
C PRO A 596 49.96 -14.90 17.16
N THR A 597 50.03 -16.22 17.04
CA THR A 597 49.97 -17.15 18.17
C THR A 597 51.30 -17.07 18.91
N SER A 598 51.44 -16.05 19.75
CA SER A 598 52.61 -15.93 20.61
C SER A 598 52.53 -16.96 21.74
N SER A 599 53.39 -17.97 21.66
CA SER A 599 53.78 -18.91 22.73
C SER A 599 52.72 -19.87 23.30
N SER A 600 53.16 -21.09 23.58
CA SER A 600 52.35 -22.27 23.94
C SER A 600 51.80 -22.28 25.38
N ASN A 601 51.64 -21.13 26.04
CA ASN A 601 51.13 -21.01 27.42
C ASN A 601 50.34 -19.70 27.62
N THR A 602 49.40 -19.39 26.73
CA THR A 602 48.59 -18.17 26.84
C THR A 602 47.29 -18.39 27.60
N ASP A 603 46.88 -17.39 28.38
CA ASP A 603 45.59 -17.34 29.04
C ASP A 603 44.45 -17.56 28.03
N THR A 604 43.43 -18.31 28.44
CA THR A 604 42.28 -18.56 27.56
C THR A 604 41.48 -17.28 27.39
N LEU A 605 41.29 -16.87 26.14
CA LEU A 605 40.53 -15.70 25.74
C LEU A 605 39.55 -16.10 24.63
N MET A 606 38.27 -15.81 24.87
CA MET A 606 37.22 -16.07 23.88
C MET A 606 36.18 -14.95 23.84
N TYR A 607 35.53 -14.82 22.69
CA TYR A 607 34.49 -13.84 22.42
C TYR A 607 33.19 -14.55 22.06
N ILE A 608 32.10 -14.24 22.75
CA ILE A 608 30.77 -14.76 22.43
C ILE A 608 30.15 -13.84 21.39
N PHE A 609 29.88 -14.36 20.19
CA PHE A 609 29.25 -13.57 19.12
C PHE A 609 27.76 -13.86 18.94
N LYS A 610 27.27 -15.01 19.43
CA LYS A 610 25.86 -15.36 19.35
C LYS A 610 25.46 -16.24 20.53
N THR A 611 24.34 -15.93 21.18
CA THR A 611 23.72 -16.81 22.18
C THR A 611 22.33 -17.20 21.68
N ILE A 612 21.96 -18.47 21.85
CA ILE A 612 20.68 -19.03 21.46
C ILE A 612 20.11 -19.79 22.65
N HIS A 613 18.85 -19.59 22.96
CA HIS A 613 18.14 -20.33 24.00
C HIS A 613 17.45 -21.55 23.38
N ASP A 614 18.02 -22.74 23.55
CA ASP A 614 17.37 -24.00 23.18
C ASP A 614 16.48 -24.48 24.35
N ARG A 615 15.20 -24.76 24.04
CA ARG A 615 14.19 -25.25 25.01
C ARG A 615 14.63 -26.50 25.77
N GLN A 616 15.45 -27.37 25.16
CA GLN A 616 15.93 -28.60 25.80
C GLN A 616 17.35 -28.49 26.36
N LYS A 617 18.23 -27.68 25.73
CA LYS A 617 19.68 -27.70 25.96
C LYS A 617 20.23 -26.52 26.75
N GLN A 618 19.38 -25.69 27.37
CA GLN A 618 19.79 -24.46 28.08
C GLN A 618 20.43 -23.44 27.11
N PRO A 619 20.80 -22.21 27.53
CA PRO A 619 21.49 -21.26 26.63
C PRO A 619 22.78 -21.86 26.05
N LEU A 620 22.85 -21.85 24.72
CA LEU A 620 24.01 -22.21 23.91
C LEU A 620 24.69 -20.93 23.41
N SER A 621 25.95 -20.73 23.76
CA SER A 621 26.72 -19.58 23.33
C SER A 621 27.80 -19.99 22.33
N PHE A 622 27.72 -19.42 21.13
CA PHE A 622 28.72 -19.53 20.09
C PHE A 622 29.87 -18.58 20.40
N ALA A 623 31.04 -19.14 20.60
CA ALA A 623 32.23 -18.42 20.99
C ALA A 623 33.38 -18.66 20.01
N ARG A 624 34.12 -17.59 19.70
CA ARG A 624 35.39 -17.65 18.98
C ARG A 624 36.52 -17.67 20.00
N VAL A 625 37.36 -18.70 19.96
CA VAL A 625 38.56 -18.78 20.83
C VAL A 625 39.71 -18.05 20.13
N TYR A 626 40.20 -16.97 20.73
CA TYR A 626 41.32 -16.19 20.20
C TYR A 626 42.66 -16.69 20.73
N SER A 627 42.72 -17.05 22.01
CA SER A 627 43.95 -17.51 22.66
C SER A 627 43.66 -18.62 23.67
N GLY A 628 44.64 -19.48 23.93
CA GLY A 628 44.53 -20.62 24.83
C GLY A 628 43.66 -21.79 24.31
N SER A 629 43.12 -22.57 25.25
CA SER A 629 42.30 -23.76 24.98
C SER A 629 41.12 -23.81 25.95
N VAL A 630 39.92 -24.08 25.44
CA VAL A 630 38.69 -24.19 26.24
C VAL A 630 38.39 -25.67 26.49
N LYS A 631 38.24 -26.06 27.77
CA LYS A 631 37.95 -27.44 28.21
C LYS A 631 36.58 -27.54 28.86
N LYS A 632 35.99 -28.75 28.83
CA LYS A 632 34.80 -29.07 29.64
C LYS A 632 35.06 -28.74 31.12
N ARG A 633 34.05 -28.17 31.80
CA ARG A 633 34.09 -27.78 33.23
C ARG A 633 35.08 -26.67 33.57
N MET A 634 35.64 -25.98 32.58
CA MET A 634 36.48 -24.81 32.82
C MET A 634 35.64 -23.63 33.32
N VAL A 635 36.20 -22.84 34.24
CA VAL A 635 35.60 -21.61 34.76
C VAL A 635 36.33 -20.43 34.15
N LEU A 636 35.59 -19.53 33.54
CA LEU A 636 36.07 -18.29 32.93
C LEU A 636 35.40 -17.09 33.61
N THR A 637 35.98 -15.92 33.48
CA THR A 637 35.43 -14.67 34.04
C THR A 637 35.01 -13.76 32.89
N ASN A 638 33.82 -13.18 32.98
CA ASN A 638 33.31 -12.21 32.01
C ASN A 638 34.00 -10.87 32.19
N ALA A 639 34.59 -10.34 31.12
CA ALA A 639 35.35 -9.10 31.18
C ALA A 639 34.48 -7.85 31.38
N ARG A 640 33.18 -7.92 31.03
CA ARG A 640 32.22 -6.83 31.19
C ARG A 640 31.55 -6.85 32.57
N THR A 641 31.07 -8.01 33.02
CA THR A 641 30.32 -8.14 34.29
C THR A 641 31.18 -8.53 35.48
N ASN A 642 32.43 -8.97 35.27
CA ASN A 642 33.33 -9.56 36.27
C ASN A 642 32.77 -10.82 36.96
N GLU A 643 31.72 -11.44 36.41
CA GLU A 643 31.12 -12.65 36.95
C GLU A 643 31.84 -13.91 36.46
N ARG A 644 31.82 -14.95 37.29
CA ARG A 644 32.41 -16.25 36.96
C ARG A 644 31.39 -17.14 36.29
N GLU A 645 31.77 -17.66 35.14
CA GLU A 645 30.96 -18.48 34.25
C GLU A 645 31.60 -19.86 34.09
N GLN A 646 30.80 -20.91 34.25
CA GLN A 646 31.28 -22.30 34.17
C GLN A 646 30.76 -22.97 32.91
N ILE A 647 31.67 -23.59 32.15
CA ILE A 647 31.34 -24.33 30.93
C ILE A 647 30.95 -25.76 31.30
N ASN A 648 29.74 -26.20 30.94
CA ASN A 648 29.30 -27.57 31.18
C ASN A 648 29.74 -28.52 30.06
N LYS A 649 29.41 -28.17 28.81
CA LYS A 649 29.77 -28.94 27.61
C LYS A 649 30.34 -28.02 26.53
N VAL A 650 31.16 -28.60 25.67
CA VAL A 650 31.77 -27.94 24.52
C VAL A 650 31.38 -28.76 23.29
N PHE A 651 30.79 -28.09 22.30
CA PHE A 651 30.39 -28.70 21.04
C PHE A 651 31.12 -28.05 19.87
N LEU A 652 31.47 -28.87 18.87
CA LEU A 652 31.97 -28.44 17.58
C LEU A 652 30.80 -28.43 16.57
N PRO A 653 30.45 -27.26 15.98
CA PRO A 653 29.34 -27.18 15.03
C PRO A 653 29.74 -27.66 13.63
N PHE A 654 29.01 -28.65 13.10
CA PHE A 654 29.10 -29.16 11.73
C PHE A 654 27.76 -29.01 11.01
N ALA A 655 27.54 -27.88 10.33
CA ALA A 655 26.27 -27.56 9.71
C ALA A 655 25.08 -27.77 10.68
N ASP A 656 24.30 -28.84 10.50
CA ASP A 656 23.13 -29.15 11.33
C ASP A 656 23.46 -30.00 12.58
N ASN A 657 24.66 -30.60 12.65
CA ASN A 657 25.06 -31.51 13.73
C ASN A 657 26.05 -30.83 14.69
N MET A 658 25.96 -31.19 15.97
CA MET A 658 26.84 -30.69 17.04
C MET A 658 27.57 -31.87 17.68
N GLU A 659 28.89 -31.95 17.51
CA GLU A 659 29.71 -33.02 18.08
C GLU A 659 30.24 -32.61 19.46
N ASP A 660 30.06 -33.44 20.48
CA ASP A 660 30.53 -33.17 21.85
C ASP A 660 32.02 -33.49 21.98
N ILE A 661 32.85 -32.49 22.26
CA ILE A 661 34.32 -32.58 22.29
C ILE A 661 34.89 -32.13 23.64
N ASP A 662 36.00 -32.72 24.10
CA ASP A 662 36.56 -32.42 25.43
C ASP A 662 37.32 -31.08 25.50
N GLU A 663 38.00 -30.70 24.42
CA GLU A 663 38.86 -29.51 24.34
C GLU A 663 38.82 -28.88 22.94
N ILE A 664 38.81 -27.56 22.87
CA ILE A 664 38.93 -26.78 21.63
C ILE A 664 40.04 -25.72 21.75
N ARG A 665 40.83 -25.55 20.69
CA ARG A 665 42.00 -24.66 20.67
C ARG A 665 41.68 -23.29 20.04
N ALA A 666 42.58 -22.34 20.26
CA ALA A 666 42.57 -21.04 19.61
C ALA A 666 42.46 -21.13 18.07
N GLY A 667 41.70 -20.22 17.49
CA GLY A 667 41.41 -20.17 16.05
C GLY A 667 40.18 -20.97 15.62
N SER A 668 39.50 -21.65 16.53
CA SER A 668 38.26 -22.41 16.27
C SER A 668 37.02 -21.72 16.84
N ILE A 669 35.85 -22.08 16.31
CA ILE A 669 34.54 -21.68 16.83
C ILE A 669 33.97 -22.85 17.63
N ALA A 670 33.49 -22.56 18.84
CA ALA A 670 32.92 -23.53 19.76
C ALA A 670 31.48 -23.14 20.11
N VAL A 671 30.64 -24.13 20.39
CA VAL A 671 29.32 -23.92 21.02
C VAL A 671 29.41 -24.40 22.45
N LEU A 672 29.17 -23.51 23.39
CA LEU A 672 29.35 -23.75 24.82
C LEU A 672 27.98 -23.74 25.50
N SER A 673 27.77 -24.65 26.46
CA SER A 673 26.57 -24.66 27.30
C SER A 673 26.91 -24.41 28.76
N GLY A 674 25.97 -23.81 29.51
CA GLY A 674 26.05 -23.65 30.97
C GLY A 674 26.23 -22.22 31.47
N PHE A 675 26.30 -21.21 30.59
CA PHE A 675 26.46 -19.83 31.01
C PHE A 675 25.19 -19.22 31.59
N LYS A 676 25.33 -18.52 32.72
CA LYS A 676 24.20 -17.94 33.45
C LYS A 676 23.84 -16.53 32.99
N GLU A 677 24.83 -15.67 32.77
CA GLU A 677 24.63 -14.24 32.48
C GLU A 677 25.35 -13.80 31.19
N ALA A 678 26.33 -14.55 30.70
CA ALA A 678 27.05 -14.20 29.48
C ALA A 678 26.13 -14.02 28.26
N SER A 679 26.29 -12.92 27.52
CA SER A 679 25.47 -12.55 26.35
C SER A 679 26.31 -12.38 25.08
N SER A 680 25.63 -12.19 23.94
CA SER A 680 26.27 -11.81 22.68
C SER A 680 27.08 -10.50 22.86
N GLY A 681 28.35 -10.51 22.45
CA GLY A 681 29.29 -9.38 22.59
C GLY A 681 30.25 -9.49 23.78
N ASP A 682 30.11 -10.49 24.67
CA ASP A 682 30.95 -10.62 25.85
C ASP A 682 32.30 -11.30 25.56
N ILE A 683 33.33 -10.86 26.29
CA ILE A 683 34.68 -11.47 26.27
C ILE A 683 34.88 -12.24 27.57
N LEU A 684 35.33 -13.49 27.47
CA LEU A 684 35.58 -14.38 28.60
C LEU A 684 37.07 -14.71 28.71
N VAL A 685 37.64 -14.58 29.91
CA VAL A 685 39.07 -14.69 30.19
C VAL A 685 39.34 -15.64 31.36
N SER A 686 40.45 -16.39 31.31
CA SER A 686 40.84 -17.34 32.37
C SER A 686 41.56 -16.71 33.56
N ASN A 687 42.18 -15.53 33.42
CA ASN A 687 43.09 -14.98 34.43
C ASN A 687 42.34 -14.31 35.61
N ARG A 688 42.91 -14.44 36.81
CA ARG A 688 42.36 -14.00 38.11
C ARG A 688 42.85 -12.61 38.58
N LYS A 689 43.71 -11.91 37.83
CA LYS A 689 44.35 -10.69 38.35
C LYS A 689 43.49 -9.43 38.21
N SER A 690 43.21 -8.87 39.40
CA SER A 690 42.66 -7.56 39.76
C SER A 690 42.99 -6.39 38.83
N THR A 691 42.24 -6.27 37.72
CA THR A 691 41.68 -5.05 37.06
C THR A 691 41.48 -5.39 35.57
N ILE A 692 40.29 -5.88 35.23
CA ILE A 692 40.03 -6.43 33.89
C ILE A 692 39.94 -5.33 32.81
N ALA A 693 39.60 -4.10 33.18
CA ALA A 693 39.53 -2.95 32.27
C ALA A 693 40.90 -2.48 31.73
N THR A 694 41.95 -2.47 32.56
CA THR A 694 43.34 -2.19 32.13
C THR A 694 43.87 -3.33 31.28
N HIS A 695 43.58 -4.57 31.68
CA HIS A 695 43.98 -5.76 30.94
C HIS A 695 43.32 -5.86 29.55
N LEU A 696 42.11 -5.34 29.34
CA LEU A 696 41.45 -5.29 28.03
C LEU A 696 42.18 -4.38 27.04
N ASN A 697 42.69 -3.23 27.48
CA ASN A 697 43.49 -2.36 26.63
C ASN A 697 44.84 -3.00 26.29
N ASP A 698 45.47 -3.68 27.25
CA ASP A 698 46.69 -4.45 27.03
C ASP A 698 46.45 -5.65 26.08
N LEU A 699 45.31 -6.34 26.23
CA LEU A 699 44.90 -7.43 25.34
C LEU A 699 44.56 -6.91 23.94
N LYS A 700 44.02 -5.70 23.77
CA LYS A 700 43.81 -5.08 22.45
C LYS A 700 45.13 -4.67 21.79
N GLN A 701 46.11 -4.20 22.57
CA GLN A 701 47.46 -3.97 22.06
C GLN A 701 48.12 -5.28 21.61
N GLN A 702 47.89 -6.37 22.34
CA GLN A 702 48.42 -7.70 22.01
C GLN A 702 47.64 -8.39 20.87
N TYR A 703 46.34 -8.12 20.76
CA TYR A 703 45.40 -8.67 19.80
C TYR A 703 44.55 -7.55 19.17
N PRO A 704 45.08 -6.82 18.16
CA PRO A 704 44.39 -5.68 17.56
C PRO A 704 43.07 -6.04 16.85
N PHE A 705 42.84 -7.32 16.56
CA PHE A 705 41.62 -7.85 15.95
C PHE A 705 40.56 -8.30 16.97
N LEU A 706 40.79 -8.06 18.26
CA LEU A 706 39.80 -8.34 19.31
C LEU A 706 38.68 -7.28 19.25
N PRO A 707 37.41 -7.67 19.11
CA PRO A 707 36.29 -6.73 19.12
C PRO A 707 36.20 -5.97 20.45
N ASP A 708 35.55 -4.81 20.44
CA ASP A 708 35.20 -4.12 21.66
C ASP A 708 34.25 -4.99 22.53
N PRO A 709 34.45 -5.01 23.87
CA PRO A 709 33.55 -5.72 24.76
C PRO A 709 32.17 -5.05 24.75
N GLY A 710 31.14 -5.84 24.43
CA GLY A 710 29.79 -5.36 24.23
C GLY A 710 29.53 -4.99 22.76
N LEU A 711 28.41 -5.47 22.23
CA LEU A 711 27.93 -5.05 20.92
C LEU A 711 27.29 -3.67 21.08
N GLU A 712 27.89 -2.61 20.51
CA GLU A 712 27.20 -1.32 20.37
C GLU A 712 26.08 -1.45 19.34
N ALA A 713 24.91 -1.91 19.81
CA ALA A 713 23.74 -1.97 18.97
C ALA A 713 23.30 -0.56 18.58
N PRO A 714 22.92 -0.33 17.29
CA PRO A 714 22.40 0.95 16.86
C PRO A 714 21.17 1.35 17.69
N PRO A 715 20.88 2.66 17.81
CA PRO A 715 19.68 3.09 18.51
C PRO A 715 18.43 2.51 17.81
N PRO A 716 17.43 2.05 18.59
CA PRO A 716 16.18 1.54 18.03
C PRO A 716 15.42 2.66 17.30
N VAL A 717 14.75 2.30 16.20
CA VAL A 717 14.01 3.23 15.32
C VAL A 717 12.50 2.99 15.35
N PHE A 718 12.05 1.86 15.90
CA PHE A 718 10.63 1.53 16.02
C PHE A 718 10.28 1.22 17.47
N PHE A 719 9.13 1.73 17.92
CA PHE A 719 8.68 1.63 19.30
C PHE A 719 7.21 1.19 19.33
N CYS A 720 6.89 0.20 20.16
CA CYS A 720 5.52 -0.22 20.39
C CYS A 720 5.31 -0.62 21.85
N THR A 721 4.06 -0.66 22.29
CA THR A 721 3.69 -1.28 23.57
C THR A 721 3.53 -2.77 23.36
N ILE A 722 3.88 -3.56 24.38
CA ILE A 722 3.62 -4.99 24.42
C ILE A 722 2.88 -5.35 25.71
N GLU A 723 1.76 -6.03 25.55
CA GLU A 723 0.91 -6.45 26.67
C GLU A 723 0.45 -7.90 26.47
N THR A 724 0.29 -8.63 27.57
CA THR A 724 -0.32 -9.97 27.54
C THR A 724 -1.85 -9.87 27.63
N TYR A 725 -2.58 -10.82 27.04
CA TYR A 725 -4.04 -10.90 27.19
C TYR A 725 -4.51 -11.17 28.64
N SER A 726 -3.65 -11.73 29.48
CA SER A 726 -3.94 -12.02 30.89
C SER A 726 -2.76 -11.66 31.79
N GLU A 727 -3.03 -10.96 32.89
CA GLU A 727 -2.03 -10.57 33.90
C GLU A 727 -1.27 -11.79 34.48
N SER A 728 -1.90 -12.97 34.51
CA SER A 728 -1.26 -14.22 34.95
C SER A 728 -0.04 -14.61 34.11
N THR A 729 -0.03 -14.22 32.83
CA THR A 729 1.05 -14.53 31.87
C THR A 729 2.15 -13.47 31.81
N GLN A 730 1.99 -12.35 32.52
CA GLN A 730 2.97 -11.25 32.52
C GLN A 730 4.36 -11.71 32.97
N LYS A 731 4.45 -12.55 34.01
CA LYS A 731 5.73 -13.10 34.50
C LYS A 731 6.43 -13.97 33.45
N GLN A 732 5.66 -14.67 32.62
CA GLN A 732 6.21 -15.48 31.53
C GLN A 732 6.70 -14.59 30.38
N LEU A 733 5.98 -13.50 30.09
CA LEU A 733 6.41 -12.49 29.13
C LEU A 733 7.73 -11.83 29.55
N ASP A 734 7.85 -11.39 30.80
CA ASP A 734 9.06 -10.76 31.32
C ASP A 734 10.26 -11.71 31.23
N PHE A 735 10.04 -13.00 31.52
CA PHE A 735 11.05 -14.03 31.38
C PHE A 735 11.45 -14.26 29.90
N ALA A 736 10.48 -14.33 29.00
CA ALA A 736 10.72 -14.52 27.57
C ALA A 736 11.48 -13.33 26.96
N LEU A 737 11.05 -12.09 27.27
CA LEU A 737 11.72 -10.88 26.83
C LEU A 737 13.15 -10.77 27.38
N LYS A 738 13.39 -11.19 28.62
CA LYS A 738 14.74 -11.25 29.19
C LYS A 738 15.65 -12.19 28.39
N ASN A 739 15.15 -13.35 27.99
CA ASN A 739 15.91 -14.32 27.20
C ASN A 739 16.16 -13.82 25.76
N ILE A 740 15.12 -13.29 25.10
CA ILE A 740 15.25 -12.76 23.73
C ILE A 740 16.23 -11.59 23.70
N LYS A 741 16.17 -10.67 24.68
CA LYS A 741 17.14 -9.57 24.83
C LYS A 741 18.57 -10.06 25.03
N ARG A 742 18.77 -11.22 25.66
CA ARG A 742 20.10 -11.82 25.85
C ARG A 742 20.67 -12.39 24.55
N GLU A 743 19.81 -12.90 23.68
CA GLU A 743 20.19 -13.35 22.35
C GLU A 743 20.49 -12.18 21.41
N ASP A 744 19.59 -11.18 21.40
CA ASP A 744 19.66 -9.98 20.58
C ASP A 744 19.70 -8.71 21.43
N PRO A 745 20.90 -8.10 21.61
CA PRO A 745 21.05 -6.88 22.39
C PRO A 745 20.50 -5.62 21.69
N SER A 746 20.12 -5.72 20.40
CA SER A 746 19.47 -4.62 19.68
C SER A 746 18.01 -4.43 20.10
N LEU A 747 17.38 -5.48 20.62
CA LEU A 747 16.08 -5.40 21.27
C LEU A 747 16.24 -4.75 22.66
N ARG A 748 15.60 -3.61 22.85
CA ARG A 748 15.51 -2.97 24.17
C ARG A 748 14.09 -3.06 24.68
N VAL A 749 13.97 -3.25 25.99
CA VAL A 749 12.69 -3.25 26.71
C VAL A 749 12.82 -2.23 27.82
N ARG A 750 11.86 -1.31 27.88
CA ARG A 750 11.78 -0.26 28.89
C ARG A 750 10.37 -0.27 29.46
N ILE A 751 10.26 -0.15 30.77
CA ILE A 751 8.98 0.14 31.42
C ILE A 751 8.90 1.65 31.57
N ASP A 752 7.78 2.25 31.16
CA ASP A 752 7.55 3.67 31.34
C ASP A 752 6.95 3.96 32.72
N ASP A 753 7.67 4.72 33.55
CA ASP A 753 7.29 4.99 34.94
C ASP A 753 5.99 5.79 35.06
N GLN A 754 5.59 6.52 34.02
CA GLN A 754 4.41 7.37 34.02
C GLN A 754 3.15 6.61 33.61
N THR A 755 3.24 5.81 32.55
CA THR A 755 2.09 5.04 32.03
C THR A 755 2.02 3.61 32.56
N GLY A 756 3.10 3.08 33.15
CA GLY A 756 3.23 1.69 33.57
C GLY A 756 3.35 0.69 32.43
N GLN A 757 3.46 1.16 31.18
CA GLN A 757 3.47 0.30 30.01
C GLN A 757 4.86 -0.31 29.77
N THR A 758 4.87 -1.55 29.26
CA THR A 758 6.08 -2.17 28.74
C THR A 758 6.28 -1.75 27.29
N ILE A 759 7.31 -0.94 27.05
CA ILE A 759 7.70 -0.45 25.74
C ILE A 759 8.80 -1.33 25.17
N LEU A 760 8.55 -1.83 23.97
CA LEU A 760 9.47 -2.62 23.18
C LEU A 760 10.09 -1.74 22.09
N LEU A 761 11.42 -1.68 22.06
CA LEU A 761 12.18 -0.83 21.15
C LEU A 761 13.04 -1.72 20.25
N GLY A 762 12.86 -1.61 18.93
CA GLY A 762 13.58 -2.41 17.95
C GLY A 762 14.08 -1.63 16.74
N MET A 763 14.75 -2.35 15.85
CA MET A 763 15.42 -1.79 14.67
C MET A 763 14.48 -1.54 13.47
N GLY A 764 13.20 -1.87 13.60
CA GLY A 764 12.20 -1.71 12.55
C GLY A 764 10.96 -2.55 12.82
N GLU A 765 9.92 -2.33 12.03
CA GLU A 765 8.64 -3.05 12.14
C GLU A 765 8.83 -4.57 11.99
N LEU A 766 9.56 -5.00 10.95
CA LEU A 766 9.87 -6.42 10.72
C LEU A 766 10.63 -7.07 11.89
N HIS A 767 11.51 -6.33 12.55
CA HIS A 767 12.18 -6.85 13.74
C HIS A 767 11.14 -7.15 14.82
N ILE A 768 10.21 -6.23 15.10
CA ILE A 768 9.17 -6.42 16.11
C ILE A 768 8.22 -7.57 15.76
N ASP A 769 7.81 -7.70 14.50
CA ASP A 769 6.94 -8.77 14.06
C ASP A 769 7.57 -10.16 14.25
N ILE A 770 8.87 -10.28 13.96
CA ILE A 770 9.61 -11.51 14.24
C ILE A 770 9.63 -11.80 15.73
N ILE A 771 9.83 -10.79 16.59
CA ILE A 771 9.81 -10.99 18.05
C ILE A 771 8.43 -11.45 18.53
N ARG A 772 7.34 -10.88 18.01
CA ARG A 772 5.96 -11.32 18.29
C ARG A 772 5.76 -12.80 17.89
N ASP A 773 6.20 -13.16 16.69
CA ASP A 773 6.08 -14.54 16.18
C ASP A 773 6.95 -15.53 16.99
N ARG A 774 8.14 -15.10 17.43
CA ARG A 774 9.01 -15.89 18.34
C ARG A 774 8.37 -16.10 19.71
N LEU A 775 7.80 -15.06 20.32
CA LEU A 775 7.07 -15.18 21.59
C LEU A 775 5.94 -16.21 21.48
N LYS A 776 5.22 -16.21 20.35
CA LYS A 776 4.17 -17.20 20.08
C LYS A 776 4.72 -18.62 19.84
N ARG A 777 5.73 -18.78 18.98
CA ARG A 777 6.23 -20.12 18.59
C ARG A 777 7.12 -20.77 19.64
N GLU A 778 7.99 -20.00 20.29
CA GLU A 778 8.99 -20.51 21.22
C GLU A 778 8.47 -20.58 22.66
N TYR A 779 7.66 -19.60 23.07
CA TYR A 779 7.17 -19.46 24.45
C TYR A 779 5.67 -19.73 24.61
N ASP A 780 4.92 -19.98 23.52
CA ASP A 780 3.46 -20.17 23.53
C ASP A 780 2.71 -18.98 24.15
N LEU A 781 3.25 -17.77 23.96
CA LEU A 781 2.70 -16.53 24.48
C LEU A 781 2.07 -15.71 23.36
N GLU A 782 0.75 -15.56 23.42
CA GLU A 782 0.04 -14.59 22.58
C GLU A 782 0.10 -13.20 23.23
N THR A 783 0.69 -12.25 22.53
CA THR A 783 0.89 -10.88 23.01
C THR A 783 0.25 -9.87 22.06
N TYR A 784 -0.37 -8.83 22.62
CA TYR A 784 -0.87 -7.69 21.88
C TYR A 784 0.24 -6.65 21.70
N LEU A 785 0.40 -6.15 20.48
CA LEU A 785 1.28 -5.03 20.19
C LEU A 785 0.44 -3.81 19.82
N GLY A 786 0.65 -2.70 20.52
CA GLY A 786 -0.13 -1.48 20.36
C GLY A 786 0.72 -0.22 20.14
N PRO A 787 0.07 0.91 19.80
CA PRO A 787 0.73 2.20 19.79
C PRO A 787 1.16 2.61 21.20
N LEU A 788 2.12 3.53 21.27
CA LEU A 788 2.54 4.16 22.52
C LEU A 788 1.44 5.11 23.02
N ASN A 789 1.15 5.04 24.33
CA ASN A 789 0.34 6.07 24.95
C ASN A 789 1.15 7.35 25.11
N VAL A 790 0.54 8.46 24.70
CA VAL A 790 1.14 9.79 24.81
C VAL A 790 0.83 10.34 26.20
N ASN A 791 1.86 10.76 26.94
CA ASN A 791 1.66 11.46 28.20
C ASN A 791 1.27 12.92 27.95
N TYR A 792 -0.03 13.19 27.99
CA TYR A 792 -0.57 14.55 27.91
C TYR A 792 -0.31 15.33 29.20
N ARG A 793 -0.25 16.65 29.10
CA ARG A 793 -0.25 17.57 30.25
C ARG A 793 -1.39 18.56 30.11
N GLU A 794 -1.77 19.24 31.19
CA GLU A 794 -2.80 20.28 31.15
C GLU A 794 -2.19 21.65 31.46
N THR A 795 -2.72 22.72 30.86
CA THR A 795 -2.36 24.11 31.21
C THR A 795 -3.58 25.03 31.12
N PRO A 796 -3.77 25.97 32.07
CA PRO A 796 -4.78 27.02 31.98
C PRO A 796 -4.41 28.03 30.89
N ARG A 797 -5.42 28.68 30.32
CA ARG A 797 -5.23 29.79 29.36
C ARG A 797 -5.47 31.16 29.99
N LYS A 798 -6.34 31.24 30.99
CA LYS A 798 -6.73 32.51 31.63
C LYS A 798 -6.26 32.54 33.08
N SER A 799 -5.89 33.73 33.54
CA SER A 799 -5.65 33.95 34.97
C SER A 799 -6.98 33.99 35.72
N THR A 800 -7.08 33.28 36.84
CA THR A 800 -8.29 33.24 37.67
C THR A 800 -7.97 33.32 39.15
N GLN A 801 -8.80 34.05 39.88
CA GLN A 801 -8.74 34.17 41.34
C GLN A 801 -10.04 33.64 41.93
N GLN A 802 -9.95 32.85 43.00
CA GLN A 802 -11.10 32.32 43.73
C GLN A 802 -10.84 32.36 45.23
N THR A 803 -11.92 32.50 46.00
CA THR A 803 -11.91 32.42 47.46
C THR A 803 -12.80 31.27 47.88
N ILE A 804 -12.28 30.37 48.73
CA ILE A 804 -13.07 29.28 49.32
C ILE A 804 -13.07 29.42 50.83
N VAL A 805 -14.27 29.26 51.41
CA VAL A 805 -14.48 29.16 52.84
C VAL A 805 -14.76 27.70 53.20
N TRP A 806 -13.90 27.11 54.03
CA TRP A 806 -14.00 25.74 54.51
C TRP A 806 -14.38 25.75 55.98
N ASN A 807 -15.54 25.18 56.31
CA ASN A 807 -16.06 25.12 57.68
C ASN A 807 -15.99 23.67 58.18
N SER A 808 -15.13 23.42 59.17
CA SER A 808 -14.98 22.12 59.81
C SER A 808 -15.43 22.17 61.26
N SER A 809 -16.22 21.21 61.71
CA SER A 809 -16.45 20.95 63.13
C SER A 809 -15.83 19.61 63.50
N ILE A 810 -14.75 19.63 64.30
CA ILE A 810 -14.11 18.41 64.83
C ILE A 810 -14.16 18.52 66.35
N ASN A 811 -14.79 17.54 67.02
CA ASN A 811 -14.98 17.51 68.48
C ASN A 811 -15.55 18.83 69.06
N GLU A 812 -16.68 19.30 68.51
CA GLU A 812 -17.40 20.53 68.94
C GLU A 812 -16.59 21.85 68.81
N LYS A 813 -15.38 21.81 68.27
CA LYS A 813 -14.60 23.00 67.92
C LYS A 813 -14.85 23.36 66.46
N HIS A 814 -15.36 24.57 66.25
CA HIS A 814 -15.53 25.14 64.93
C HIS A 814 -14.22 25.73 64.46
N ALA A 815 -13.76 25.30 63.28
CA ALA A 815 -12.63 25.87 62.57
C ALA A 815 -13.12 26.36 61.21
N THR A 816 -12.86 27.63 60.90
CA THR A 816 -13.15 28.20 59.57
C THR A 816 -11.86 28.67 58.92
N ILE A 817 -11.65 28.27 57.68
CA ILE A 817 -10.53 28.70 56.84
C ILE A 817 -11.12 29.42 55.63
N SER A 818 -10.74 30.68 55.43
CA SER A 818 -10.95 31.37 54.15
C SER A 818 -9.60 31.51 53.45
N ILE A 819 -9.46 30.94 52.26
CA ILE A 819 -8.25 31.02 51.45
C ILE A 819 -8.55 31.61 50.08
N THR A 820 -7.76 32.60 49.67
CA THR A 820 -7.86 33.24 48.36
C THR A 820 -6.58 32.99 47.56
N LEU A 821 -6.70 32.19 46.49
CA LEU A 821 -5.61 31.88 45.56
C LEU A 821 -5.91 32.44 44.17
N SER A 822 -4.85 32.79 43.44
CA SER A 822 -4.93 33.00 41.99
C SER A 822 -3.97 32.10 41.23
N ILE A 823 -4.41 31.66 40.05
CA ILE A 823 -3.64 30.84 39.11
C ILE A 823 -3.35 31.70 37.89
N GLU A 824 -2.08 31.82 37.51
CA GLU A 824 -1.62 32.54 36.33
C GLU A 824 -0.88 31.58 35.38
N PRO A 825 -1.23 31.56 34.08
CA PRO A 825 -0.51 30.75 33.10
C PRO A 825 0.88 31.33 32.79
N ILE A 826 1.88 30.46 32.64
CA ILE A 826 3.25 30.84 32.27
C ILE A 826 3.44 30.58 30.77
N ILE A 827 3.71 31.63 30.02
CA ILE A 827 4.11 31.53 28.62
C ILE A 827 5.64 31.59 28.58
N SER A 828 6.31 30.45 28.72
CA SER A 828 7.78 30.38 28.66
C SER A 828 8.29 30.66 27.24
N GLN A 829 9.16 31.66 27.06
CA GLN A 829 9.85 31.92 25.78
C GLN A 829 10.80 30.77 25.39
N ASP A 830 11.43 30.12 26.38
CA ASP A 830 12.42 29.05 26.19
C ASP A 830 11.82 27.64 26.01
N LYS A 831 10.49 27.51 25.86
CA LYS A 831 9.76 26.24 25.64
C LYS A 831 10.02 25.13 26.68
N LYS A 832 10.61 25.44 27.83
CA LYS A 832 10.80 24.48 28.93
C LYS A 832 9.51 24.38 29.74
N ILE A 833 9.09 23.15 30.03
CA ILE A 833 7.98 22.89 30.95
C ILE A 833 8.39 23.37 32.34
N ILE A 834 7.61 24.27 32.91
CA ILE A 834 7.83 24.76 34.28
C ILE A 834 6.83 24.02 35.16
N SER A 835 7.32 22.97 35.84
CA SER A 835 6.59 22.33 36.93
C SER A 835 6.46 23.29 38.10
N PHE A 836 5.35 23.22 38.84
CA PHE A 836 5.14 24.05 40.02
C PHE A 836 6.27 23.84 41.05
N SER A 837 7.06 24.89 41.28
CA SER A 837 8.15 24.85 42.25
C SER A 837 7.63 25.18 43.65
N GLN A 838 7.13 26.40 43.87
CA GLN A 838 6.60 26.90 45.14
C GLN A 838 5.55 28.00 44.91
N ILE A 839 4.68 28.20 45.91
CA ILE A 839 3.69 29.29 45.92
C ILE A 839 4.37 30.65 46.05
N GLN A 840 3.90 31.64 45.29
CA GLN A 840 4.36 33.03 45.44
C GLN A 840 3.40 33.78 46.38
N ILE A 841 3.89 34.28 47.50
CA ILE A 841 3.08 35.06 48.44
C ILE A 841 3.07 36.52 47.97
N VAL A 842 1.89 37.04 47.63
CA VAL A 842 1.71 38.45 47.26
C VAL A 842 1.48 39.23 48.55
N ARG A 843 2.49 40.00 48.98
CA ARG A 843 2.38 40.85 50.17
C ARG A 843 1.71 42.17 49.79
N SER A 844 0.39 42.19 49.73
CA SER A 844 -0.35 43.46 49.57
C SER A 844 -0.51 44.21 50.89
N ASP A 845 -0.64 43.49 52.03
CA ASP A 845 -0.83 44.08 53.36
C ASP A 845 0.00 43.33 54.43
N GLU A 846 0.85 44.05 55.18
CA GLU A 846 1.78 43.46 56.14
C GLU A 846 1.11 42.79 57.36
N GLN A 847 -0.16 43.10 57.66
CA GLN A 847 -0.84 42.63 58.88
C GLN A 847 -1.43 41.21 58.80
N ASN A 848 -1.69 40.65 57.62
CA ASN A 848 -2.33 39.32 57.48
C ASN A 848 -1.34 38.14 57.51
N PHE A 849 -0.05 38.40 57.29
CA PHE A 849 0.97 37.36 57.10
C PHE A 849 1.87 37.11 58.32
N GLU A 850 1.71 37.86 59.43
CA GLU A 850 2.55 37.71 60.63
C GLU A 850 2.38 36.36 61.35
N ASN A 851 1.23 35.69 61.18
CA ASN A 851 0.90 34.40 61.80
C ASN A 851 1.25 33.16 60.95
N LEU A 852 1.82 33.34 59.75
CA LEU A 852 2.15 32.25 58.83
C LEU A 852 3.52 31.63 59.15
N LYS A 853 3.51 30.49 59.85
CA LYS A 853 4.70 29.66 60.08
C LYS A 853 5.08 28.87 58.82
N LYS A 854 6.35 28.47 58.72
CA LYS A 854 6.87 27.64 57.61
C LYS A 854 6.06 26.36 57.39
N GLU A 855 5.67 25.70 58.48
CA GLU A 855 4.84 24.48 58.46
C GLU A 855 3.49 24.67 57.75
N HIS A 856 2.86 25.85 57.89
CA HIS A 856 1.59 26.15 57.24
C HIS A 856 1.78 26.35 55.73
N VAL A 857 2.86 27.03 55.33
CA VAL A 857 3.22 27.23 53.92
C VAL A 857 3.55 25.90 53.24
N GLU A 858 4.23 25.00 53.93
CA GLU A 858 4.51 23.64 53.44
C GLU A 858 3.23 22.82 53.25
N ALA A 859 2.28 22.91 54.19
CA ALA A 859 0.98 22.24 54.07
C ALA A 859 0.13 22.79 52.91
N ILE A 860 0.13 24.11 52.69
CA ILE A 860 -0.56 24.75 51.55
C ILE A 860 0.11 24.32 50.23
N ASN A 861 1.44 24.34 50.16
CA ASN A 861 2.19 23.88 48.98
C ASN A 861 1.91 22.41 48.67
N HIS A 862 1.81 21.57 49.69
CA HIS A 862 1.44 20.16 49.52
C HIS A 862 0.04 20.02 48.92
N GLY A 863 -0.94 20.78 49.42
CA GLY A 863 -2.30 20.82 48.88
C GLY A 863 -2.37 21.29 47.42
N ILE A 864 -1.58 22.31 47.07
CA ILE A 864 -1.48 22.79 45.68
C ILE A 864 -0.87 21.72 44.78
N ARG A 865 0.23 21.07 45.18
CA ARG A 865 0.86 20.00 44.40
C ARG A 865 -0.08 18.81 44.18
N LEU A 866 -0.85 18.43 45.20
CA LEU A 866 -1.86 17.39 45.08
C LEU A 866 -2.94 17.77 44.06
N ALA A 867 -3.46 19.01 44.12
CA ALA A 867 -4.46 19.47 43.16
C ALA A 867 -3.94 19.54 41.73
N LEU A 868 -2.68 19.96 41.53
CA LEU A 868 -2.05 20.06 40.21
C LEU A 868 -1.63 18.70 39.64
N SER A 869 -1.51 17.65 40.46
CA SER A 869 -1.18 16.30 39.97
C SER A 869 -2.29 15.68 39.11
N THR A 870 -3.55 16.10 39.33
CA THR A 870 -4.73 15.59 38.62
C THR A 870 -5.50 16.74 37.95
N GLY A 871 -5.36 16.86 36.63
CA GLY A 871 -6.09 17.83 35.81
C GLY A 871 -7.60 17.54 35.67
N LEU A 872 -8.34 18.48 35.09
CA LEU A 872 -9.79 18.42 34.95
C LEU A 872 -10.25 17.66 33.71
N ILE A 873 -9.44 17.64 32.65
CA ILE A 873 -9.86 17.13 31.33
C ILE A 873 -9.58 15.63 31.21
N LYS A 874 -8.32 15.24 31.40
CA LYS A 874 -7.87 13.84 31.31
C LYS A 874 -7.28 13.31 32.61
N GLY A 875 -7.30 14.10 33.68
CA GLY A 875 -6.68 13.71 34.95
C GLY A 875 -5.15 13.75 34.92
N THR A 876 -4.56 14.41 33.91
CA THR A 876 -3.10 14.51 33.75
C THR A 876 -2.53 15.71 34.51
N GLU A 877 -1.24 15.68 34.85
CA GLU A 877 -0.59 16.76 35.60
C GLU A 877 -0.72 18.12 34.89
N VAL A 878 -1.01 19.15 35.69
CA VAL A 878 -1.15 20.53 35.24
C VAL A 878 0.19 21.26 35.39
N VAL A 879 0.69 21.82 34.30
CA VAL A 879 2.03 22.43 34.19
C VAL A 879 1.96 23.86 33.65
N ASN A 880 3.07 24.61 33.70
CA ASN A 880 3.18 26.00 33.24
C ASN A 880 2.24 26.95 34.00
N ILE A 881 2.25 26.86 35.33
CA ILE A 881 1.41 27.66 36.22
C ILE A 881 2.23 28.34 37.30
N HIS A 882 1.89 29.60 37.58
CA HIS A 882 2.18 30.27 38.84
C HIS A 882 0.94 30.33 39.73
N VAL A 883 1.07 29.93 40.99
CA VAL A 883 0.02 30.07 42.00
C VAL A 883 0.42 31.14 42.99
N LYS A 884 -0.46 32.13 43.20
CA LYS A 884 -0.26 33.23 44.13
C LYS A 884 -1.25 33.13 45.30
N LEU A 885 -0.75 33.34 46.52
CA LEU A 885 -1.58 33.48 47.72
C LEU A 885 -1.81 34.96 48.00
N HIS A 886 -3.08 35.38 48.03
CA HIS A 886 -3.48 36.76 48.27
C HIS A 886 -3.96 36.99 49.71
N ASP A 887 -4.86 36.13 50.19
CA ASP A 887 -5.43 36.27 51.54
C ASP A 887 -5.67 34.91 52.20
N LEU A 888 -5.49 34.88 53.53
CA LEU A 888 -5.69 33.71 54.37
C LEU A 888 -6.25 34.12 55.74
N GLN A 889 -7.51 33.80 56.00
CA GLN A 889 -8.17 34.08 57.28
C GLN A 889 -8.47 32.77 58.02
N LEU A 890 -8.19 32.77 59.32
CA LEU A 890 -8.18 31.58 60.15
C LEU A 890 -8.94 31.85 61.45
N THR A 891 -9.94 31.02 61.77
CA THR A 891 -10.57 31.02 63.09
C THR A 891 -10.60 29.60 63.67
N GLY A 892 -10.22 29.45 64.95
CA GLY A 892 -10.18 28.16 65.66
C GLY A 892 -8.84 27.42 65.60
N PHE A 893 -8.80 26.20 66.14
CA PHE A 893 -7.62 25.31 66.10
C PHE A 893 -7.64 24.49 64.81
N ILE A 894 -6.64 24.65 63.97
CA ILE A 894 -6.61 24.12 62.60
C ILE A 894 -5.43 23.14 62.45
N SER A 895 -5.70 21.97 61.84
CA SER A 895 -4.66 20.99 61.53
C SER A 895 -4.01 21.27 60.16
N PRO A 896 -2.73 20.89 59.95
CA PRO A 896 -2.04 20.99 58.65
C PRO A 896 -2.81 20.34 57.48
N ALA A 897 -3.53 19.26 57.75
CA ALA A 897 -4.36 18.58 56.75
C ALA A 897 -5.50 19.48 56.20
N LEU A 898 -6.06 20.34 57.05
CA LEU A 898 -7.15 21.25 56.66
C LEU A 898 -6.64 22.35 55.72
N TYR A 899 -5.41 22.84 55.94
CA TYR A 899 -4.75 23.78 55.03
C TYR A 899 -4.52 23.16 53.64
N SER A 900 -4.03 21.92 53.60
CA SER A 900 -3.82 21.19 52.35
C SER A 900 -5.13 20.95 51.59
N ALA A 901 -6.20 20.57 52.28
CA ALA A 901 -7.51 20.34 51.68
C ALA A 901 -8.13 21.64 51.13
N ALA A 902 -8.14 22.72 51.93
CA ALA A 902 -8.68 24.02 51.52
C ALA A 902 -7.91 24.59 50.32
N ALA A 903 -6.58 24.50 50.32
CA ALA A 903 -5.75 24.92 49.18
C ALA A 903 -6.03 24.08 47.93
N SER A 904 -6.16 22.75 48.06
CA SER A 904 -6.46 21.86 46.95
C SER A 904 -7.82 22.19 46.30
N ASP A 905 -8.86 22.42 47.10
CA ASP A 905 -10.19 22.75 46.59
C ASP A 905 -10.21 24.14 45.93
N CYS A 906 -9.47 25.10 46.48
CA CYS A 906 -9.35 26.45 45.92
C CYS A 906 -8.67 26.42 44.55
N VAL A 907 -7.58 25.66 44.40
CA VAL A 907 -6.92 25.44 43.10
C VAL A 907 -7.87 24.79 42.10
N ARG A 908 -8.62 23.75 42.50
CA ARG A 908 -9.61 23.11 41.61
C ARG A 908 -10.71 24.07 41.16
N ALA A 909 -11.18 24.94 42.05
CA ALA A 909 -12.16 25.97 41.68
C ALA A 909 -11.57 26.99 40.69
N CYS A 910 -10.33 27.45 40.90
CA CYS A 910 -9.64 28.31 39.95
C CYS A 910 -9.49 27.63 38.57
N LEU A 911 -9.07 26.37 38.52
CA LEU A 911 -8.88 25.63 37.26
C LEU A 911 -10.18 25.46 36.46
N ARG A 912 -11.34 25.30 37.11
CA ARG A 912 -12.65 25.22 36.44
C ARG A 912 -12.99 26.49 35.66
N HIS A 913 -12.53 27.64 36.12
CA HIS A 913 -12.77 28.93 35.47
C HIS A 913 -11.61 29.37 34.56
N ALA A 914 -10.46 28.66 34.57
CA ALA A 914 -9.23 29.07 33.91
C ALA A 914 -9.11 28.66 32.42
N ASP A 915 -10.14 28.01 31.87
CA ASP A 915 -10.17 27.51 30.48
C ASP A 915 -8.96 26.62 30.18
N CYS A 916 -8.91 25.46 30.84
CA CYS A 916 -7.79 24.51 30.75
C CYS A 916 -7.72 23.87 29.36
N THR A 917 -6.50 23.59 28.90
CA THR A 917 -6.24 22.93 27.61
C THR A 917 -5.18 21.85 27.73
N LEU A 918 -5.25 20.87 26.82
CA LEU A 918 -4.29 19.78 26.75
C LEU A 918 -3.02 20.21 25.98
N LEU A 919 -1.88 19.89 26.56
CA LEU A 919 -0.56 19.96 25.95
C LEU A 919 -0.14 18.56 25.53
N GLN A 920 0.38 18.45 24.32
CA GLN A 920 0.98 17.23 23.80
C GLN A 920 2.51 17.38 23.70
N PRO A 921 3.28 16.32 23.93
CA PRO A 921 4.72 16.35 23.71
C PRO A 921 5.03 16.50 22.22
N MET A 922 5.95 17.40 21.89
CA MET A 922 6.46 17.59 20.53
C MET A 922 7.94 17.20 20.50
N MET A 923 8.30 16.33 19.57
CA MET A 923 9.67 15.87 19.38
C MET A 923 10.38 16.75 18.35
N ARG A 924 11.65 17.08 18.60
CA ARG A 924 12.54 17.57 17.54
C ARG A 924 12.99 16.37 16.72
N VAL A 925 12.63 16.36 15.44
CA VAL A 925 12.94 15.27 14.52
C VAL A 925 13.98 15.77 13.51
N ASP A 926 15.16 15.15 13.52
CA ASP A 926 16.21 15.42 12.55
C ASP A 926 16.26 14.24 11.56
N VAL A 927 15.92 14.49 10.28
CA VAL A 927 15.89 13.46 9.23
C VAL A 927 17.10 13.60 8.31
N THR A 928 17.89 12.54 8.17
CA THR A 928 19.03 12.50 7.23
C THR A 928 18.69 11.61 6.04
N MET A 929 18.83 12.14 4.83
CA MET A 929 18.53 11.39 3.60
C MET A 929 19.40 11.83 2.43
N SER A 930 19.57 10.94 1.45
CA SER A 930 20.27 11.27 0.21
C SER A 930 19.40 12.16 -0.70
N LYS A 931 20.05 12.97 -1.55
CA LYS A 931 19.34 13.84 -2.51
C LYS A 931 18.38 13.07 -3.42
N SER A 932 18.77 11.88 -3.86
CA SER A 932 17.93 11.05 -4.74
C SER A 932 16.65 10.58 -4.06
N THR A 933 16.72 10.26 -2.78
CA THR A 933 15.59 9.76 -1.98
C THR A 933 14.60 10.89 -1.68
N LEU A 934 15.11 12.10 -1.43
CA LEU A 934 14.31 13.31 -1.24
C LEU A 934 13.41 13.60 -2.45
N GLU A 935 13.94 13.42 -3.67
CA GLU A 935 13.19 13.66 -4.91
C GLU A 935 12.08 12.61 -5.16
N SER A 936 12.23 11.41 -4.60
CA SER A 936 11.27 10.30 -4.74
C SER A 936 10.14 10.29 -3.70
N LEU A 937 10.14 11.20 -2.72
CA LEU A 937 9.15 11.20 -1.64
C LEU A 937 7.73 11.45 -2.18
N PRO A 938 6.72 10.67 -1.73
CA PRO A 938 5.32 10.89 -2.10
C PRO A 938 4.76 12.20 -1.53
N ASN A 939 3.79 12.77 -2.24
CA ASN A 939 3.21 14.08 -1.93
C ASN A 939 2.59 14.17 -0.53
N GLU A 940 2.02 13.09 -0.01
CA GLU A 940 1.40 13.05 1.33
C GLU A 940 2.43 13.22 2.44
N LEU A 941 3.59 12.57 2.30
CA LEU A 941 4.70 12.76 3.23
C LEU A 941 5.27 14.17 3.14
N TRP A 942 5.30 14.76 1.95
CA TRP A 942 5.67 16.18 1.79
C TRP A 942 4.72 17.10 2.56
N LEU A 943 3.40 16.88 2.50
CA LEU A 943 2.43 17.70 3.26
C LEU A 943 2.63 17.60 4.77
N ILE A 944 2.93 16.40 5.28
CA ILE A 944 3.23 16.18 6.70
C ILE A 944 4.57 16.83 7.07
N ILE A 945 5.61 16.64 6.26
CA ILE A 945 6.91 17.26 6.48
C ILE A 945 6.74 18.79 6.50
N PHE A 946 6.01 19.36 5.54
CA PHE A 946 5.77 20.81 5.44
C PHE A 946 4.92 21.38 6.57
N SER A 947 3.98 20.63 7.17
CA SER A 947 3.21 21.13 8.32
C SER A 947 4.05 21.25 9.60
N TYR A 948 5.21 20.58 9.66
CA TYR A 948 6.08 20.55 10.83
C TYR A 948 7.47 21.16 10.61
N LEU A 949 7.86 21.49 9.37
CA LEU A 949 9.11 22.17 9.06
C LEU A 949 9.12 23.59 9.61
N SER A 950 10.27 24.02 10.14
CA SER A 950 10.50 25.43 10.40
C SER A 950 10.46 26.22 9.07
N SER A 951 10.10 27.51 9.13
CA SER A 951 9.99 28.36 7.93
C SER A 951 11.29 28.43 7.11
N PHE A 952 12.45 28.16 7.72
CA PHE A 952 13.75 28.13 7.06
C PHE A 952 14.09 26.78 6.40
N ASP A 953 13.80 25.65 7.06
CA ASP A 953 14.06 24.31 6.48
C ASP A 953 13.20 24.09 5.22
N LEU A 954 12.02 24.71 5.18
CA LEU A 954 11.18 24.87 3.99
C LEU A 954 11.91 25.55 2.84
N CYS A 955 12.67 26.63 3.11
CA CYS A 955 13.44 27.34 2.09
C CYS A 955 14.59 26.48 1.55
N GLN A 956 15.31 25.77 2.44
CA GLN A 956 16.45 24.95 2.05
C GLN A 956 16.02 23.69 1.27
N THR A 957 14.93 23.01 1.68
CA THR A 957 14.39 21.86 0.95
C THR A 957 13.94 22.24 -0.46
N PHE A 958 13.33 23.41 -0.65
CA PHE A 958 12.95 23.90 -1.98
C PHE A 958 14.12 24.21 -2.91
N LEU A 959 15.23 24.73 -2.39
CA LEU A 959 16.44 24.99 -3.20
C LEU A 959 16.99 23.71 -3.82
N TYR A 960 16.73 22.56 -3.21
CA TYR A 960 17.18 21.26 -3.69
C TYR A 960 16.17 20.53 -4.61
N ILE A 961 14.88 20.88 -4.56
CA ILE A 961 13.82 20.19 -5.31
C ILE A 961 13.60 20.85 -6.67
N ASN A 962 14.12 20.20 -7.73
CA ASN A 962 13.94 20.65 -9.11
C ASN A 962 12.63 20.12 -9.76
N ASN A 963 11.71 19.59 -8.95
CA ASN A 963 10.48 18.94 -9.43
C ASN A 963 9.36 19.97 -9.63
N THR A 964 9.00 20.22 -10.90
CA THR A 964 8.00 21.22 -11.32
C THR A 964 6.60 20.95 -10.77
N ARG A 965 6.25 19.70 -10.44
CA ARG A 965 4.95 19.34 -9.86
C ARG A 965 4.86 19.72 -8.38
N ILE A 966 5.93 19.47 -7.62
CA ILE A 966 6.04 19.88 -6.21
C ILE A 966 5.99 21.41 -6.13
N GLN A 967 6.67 22.10 -7.06
CA GLN A 967 6.59 23.56 -7.22
C GLN A 967 5.16 24.04 -7.51
N SER A 968 4.38 23.36 -8.35
CA SER A 968 2.98 23.73 -8.62
C SER A 968 2.04 23.53 -7.43
N LEU A 969 2.27 22.47 -6.65
CA LEU A 969 1.52 22.17 -5.42
C LEU A 969 1.84 23.20 -4.34
N LEU A 970 3.08 23.67 -4.30
CA LEU A 970 3.52 24.69 -3.38
C LEU A 970 3.07 26.10 -3.75
N THR A 971 2.97 26.44 -5.04
CA THR A 971 2.33 27.69 -5.47
C THR A 971 0.84 27.78 -5.10
N SER A 972 0.20 26.65 -4.75
CA SER A 972 -1.20 26.63 -4.30
C SER A 972 -1.37 26.87 -2.79
N ILE A 973 -0.28 26.79 -2.02
CA ILE A 973 -0.30 27.01 -0.56
C ILE A 973 0.18 28.44 -0.32
N HIS A 974 -0.68 29.28 0.26
CA HIS A 974 -0.29 30.65 0.65
C HIS A 974 0.85 30.59 1.67
N HIS A 975 2.07 30.93 1.26
CA HIS A 975 3.24 30.87 2.14
C HIS A 975 3.33 32.09 3.07
N TYR A 976 3.65 31.83 4.33
CA TYR A 976 3.90 32.81 5.39
C TYR A 976 5.39 32.83 5.72
N LEU A 977 6.09 33.93 5.42
CA LEU A 977 7.49 34.10 5.80
C LEU A 977 7.58 34.87 7.12
N ASN A 978 7.99 34.19 8.19
CA ASN A 978 8.34 34.81 9.47
C ASN A 978 9.86 34.84 9.63
N VAL A 979 10.45 36.03 9.53
CA VAL A 979 11.90 36.24 9.54
C VAL A 979 12.51 35.99 10.92
N ASN A 980 11.71 35.95 11.98
CA ASN A 980 12.19 35.78 13.36
C ASN A 980 12.82 34.42 13.64
N PHE A 981 12.53 33.42 12.82
CA PHE A 981 13.05 32.06 12.98
C PHE A 981 14.30 31.77 12.16
N ILE A 982 14.88 32.77 11.47
CA ILE A 982 16.02 32.61 10.58
C ILE A 982 17.31 33.10 11.25
N HIS A 983 18.33 32.24 11.33
CA HIS A 983 19.66 32.61 11.83
C HIS A 983 20.42 33.51 10.83
N TYR A 984 21.16 34.48 11.36
CA TYR A 984 21.93 35.48 10.57
C TYR A 984 22.91 34.86 9.57
N ASP A 985 23.81 33.97 10.01
CA ASP A 985 24.85 33.38 9.14
C ASP A 985 24.24 32.58 7.98
N GLN A 986 23.11 31.93 8.25
CA GLN A 986 22.39 31.10 7.29
C GLN A 986 21.65 31.94 6.24
N LEU A 987 21.02 33.05 6.65
CA LEU A 987 20.42 34.02 5.73
C LEU A 987 21.48 34.63 4.80
N HIS A 988 22.64 34.99 5.36
CA HIS A 988 23.74 35.60 4.61
C HIS A 988 24.34 34.64 3.56
N LEU A 989 24.50 33.36 3.88
CA LEU A 989 24.91 32.33 2.91
C LEU A 989 23.88 32.13 1.79
N TRP A 990 22.59 32.14 2.13
CA TRP A 990 21.50 32.00 1.17
C TRP A 990 21.41 33.19 0.21
N LEU A 991 21.49 34.42 0.72
CA LEU A 991 21.47 35.65 -0.09
C LEU A 991 22.60 35.67 -1.12
N ASN A 992 23.75 35.06 -0.80
CA ASN A 992 24.90 34.96 -1.68
C ASN A 992 24.89 33.75 -2.64
N SER A 993 23.79 32.97 -2.68
CA SER A 993 23.63 31.80 -3.59
C SER A 993 23.17 32.19 -5.03
N ASP A 994 22.79 31.24 -5.88
CA ASP A 994 22.46 31.46 -7.30
C ASP A 994 21.25 32.40 -7.55
N GLN A 995 21.35 33.31 -8.53
CA GLN A 995 20.35 34.35 -8.83
C GLN A 995 18.98 33.80 -9.26
N ASN A 996 18.97 32.67 -9.97
CA ASN A 996 17.74 32.00 -10.41
C ASN A 996 16.93 31.41 -9.24
N HIS A 997 17.62 30.96 -8.18
CA HIS A 997 16.96 30.43 -7.00
C HIS A 997 16.27 31.54 -6.19
N ARG A 998 16.89 32.71 -6.12
CA ARG A 998 16.33 33.91 -5.46
C ARG A 998 15.03 34.36 -6.12
N ASN A 999 15.04 34.53 -7.44
CA ASN A 999 13.86 35.00 -8.19
C ASN A 999 12.67 34.02 -8.12
N ARG A 1000 12.93 32.71 -8.01
CA ARG A 1000 11.89 31.69 -7.88
C ARG A 1000 11.21 31.72 -6.50
N PHE A 1001 11.99 31.94 -5.45
CA PHE A 1001 11.48 32.00 -4.07
C PHE A 1001 10.59 33.23 -3.84
N THR A 1002 11.01 34.39 -4.33
CA THR A 1002 10.26 35.64 -4.12
C THR A 1002 8.90 35.66 -4.79
N ASN A 1003 8.75 35.01 -5.96
CA ASN A 1003 7.47 34.89 -6.65
C ASN A 1003 6.38 34.11 -5.87
N MET A 1004 6.76 33.41 -4.81
CA MET A 1004 5.88 32.51 -4.07
C MET A 1004 5.41 33.08 -2.72
N ILE A 1005 6.02 34.16 -2.24
CA ILE A 1005 5.71 34.74 -0.94
C ILE A 1005 4.55 35.74 -1.08
N ASP A 1006 3.37 35.36 -0.59
CA ASP A 1006 2.21 36.24 -0.54
C ASP A 1006 2.18 37.09 0.75
N THR A 1007 2.69 36.58 1.88
CA THR A 1007 2.65 37.24 3.20
C THR A 1007 4.03 37.31 3.88
N VAL A 1008 4.47 38.53 4.25
CA VAL A 1008 5.74 38.77 4.96
C VAL A 1008 5.46 39.37 6.34
N VAL A 1009 6.11 38.81 7.37
CA VAL A 1009 6.08 39.35 8.74
C VAL A 1009 7.47 39.72 9.21
N LEU A 1010 7.65 40.99 9.56
CA LEU A 1010 8.91 41.57 10.02
C LEU A 1010 8.80 41.89 11.51
N ASN A 1011 9.77 41.48 12.31
CA ASN A 1011 10.02 42.01 13.65
C ASN A 1011 11.48 42.48 13.75
N TYR A 1012 11.77 43.44 14.62
CA TYR A 1012 13.13 43.98 14.77
C TYR A 1012 14.13 42.89 15.20
N SER A 1013 14.95 42.42 14.26
CA SER A 1013 16.02 41.44 14.47
C SER A 1013 17.22 41.74 13.55
N CYS A 1014 18.43 41.29 13.91
CA CYS A 1014 19.61 41.47 13.05
C CYS A 1014 19.43 40.87 11.65
N ALA A 1015 18.71 39.75 11.53
CA ALA A 1015 18.41 39.11 10.24
C ALA A 1015 17.51 39.99 9.35
N CYS A 1016 16.54 40.70 9.94
CA CYS A 1016 15.72 41.66 9.21
C CYS A 1016 16.55 42.81 8.64
N GLN A 1017 17.53 43.32 9.40
CA GLN A 1017 18.36 44.44 8.94
C GLN A 1017 19.24 44.04 7.74
N THR A 1018 19.82 42.85 7.74
CA THR A 1018 20.64 42.36 6.61
C THR A 1018 19.80 42.11 5.36
N LEU A 1019 18.59 41.62 5.54
CA LEU A 1019 17.63 41.40 4.46
C LEU A 1019 17.21 42.73 3.81
N LEU A 1020 17.03 43.77 4.61
CA LEU A 1020 16.72 45.13 4.16
C LEU A 1020 17.90 45.79 3.45
N GLU A 1021 19.11 45.70 4.01
CA GLU A 1021 20.34 46.21 3.40
C GLU A 1021 20.61 45.51 2.05
N TYR A 1022 20.34 44.20 1.97
CA TYR A 1022 20.39 43.46 0.70
C TYR A 1022 19.34 43.97 -0.29
N TRP A 1023 18.08 44.14 0.12
CA TRP A 1023 17.02 44.65 -0.75
C TRP A 1023 17.35 46.04 -1.30
N GLU A 1024 17.85 46.94 -0.46
CA GLU A 1024 18.30 48.27 -0.84
C GLU A 1024 19.45 48.22 -1.85
N LYS A 1025 20.42 47.31 -1.64
CA LYS A 1025 21.53 47.11 -2.57
C LYS A 1025 21.06 46.57 -3.93
N THR A 1026 20.21 45.54 -3.95
CA THR A 1026 19.65 45.00 -5.20
C THR A 1026 18.80 46.03 -5.96
N PHE A 1027 18.03 46.87 -5.26
CA PHE A 1027 17.21 47.90 -5.89
C PHE A 1027 18.07 48.93 -6.64
N ASN A 1028 19.20 49.31 -6.05
CA ASN A 1028 20.12 50.28 -6.67
C ASN A 1028 20.96 49.68 -7.82
N GLU A 1029 21.15 48.35 -7.85
CA GLU A 1029 21.95 47.66 -8.88
C GLU A 1029 21.14 47.24 -10.12
N THR A 1030 19.83 47.03 -10.02
CA THR A 1030 19.00 46.61 -11.17
C THR A 1030 18.18 47.75 -11.75
N ASP A 1031 18.47 48.14 -12.99
CA ASP A 1031 17.54 48.91 -13.83
C ASP A 1031 16.17 48.21 -13.89
N GLN A 1032 15.14 49.03 -13.81
CA GLN A 1032 13.72 48.69 -13.65
C GLN A 1032 13.30 47.39 -14.36
N SER A 1033 12.46 46.60 -13.66
CA SER A 1033 11.65 45.46 -14.16
C SER A 1033 12.19 44.03 -13.97
N ASN A 1034 12.54 43.58 -12.76
CA ASN A 1034 12.59 42.14 -12.51
C ASN A 1034 11.98 41.71 -11.17
N VAL A 1035 10.69 41.33 -11.25
CA VAL A 1035 10.06 40.12 -10.67
C VAL A 1035 10.01 39.95 -9.14
N LEU A 1036 10.95 40.47 -8.36
CA LEU A 1036 11.10 40.20 -6.91
C LEU A 1036 9.91 40.63 -6.04
N PHE A 1037 9.18 41.69 -6.42
CA PHE A 1037 8.16 42.33 -5.57
C PHE A 1037 6.72 42.22 -6.10
N ALA A 1038 6.50 41.45 -7.17
CA ALA A 1038 5.19 41.34 -7.83
C ALA A 1038 4.14 40.53 -7.03
N SER A 1039 4.60 39.65 -6.14
CA SER A 1039 3.83 38.61 -5.46
C SER A 1039 3.36 38.97 -4.05
N ILE A 1040 3.94 39.99 -3.41
CA ILE A 1040 3.64 40.30 -2.00
C ILE A 1040 2.26 40.98 -1.91
N LYS A 1041 1.28 40.29 -1.29
CA LYS A 1041 -0.09 40.77 -1.10
C LYS A 1041 -0.37 41.26 0.32
N ARG A 1042 0.32 40.71 1.33
CA ARG A 1042 0.12 41.04 2.75
C ARG A 1042 1.45 41.35 3.44
N LEU A 1043 1.53 42.46 4.15
CA LEU A 1043 2.70 42.88 4.91
C LEU A 1043 2.32 43.17 6.36
N VAL A 1044 3.01 42.55 7.32
CA VAL A 1044 2.84 42.80 8.75
C VAL A 1044 4.17 43.21 9.35
N VAL A 1045 4.20 44.36 10.02
CA VAL A 1045 5.39 44.86 10.71
C VAL A 1045 5.10 44.94 12.21
N LEU A 1046 5.82 44.14 12.97
CA LEU A 1046 5.75 44.02 14.43
C LEU A 1046 6.91 44.83 15.05
N GLN A 1047 6.61 45.67 16.05
CA GLN A 1047 7.57 46.37 16.92
C GLN A 1047 8.73 47.12 16.20
N ALA A 1048 8.45 48.29 15.63
CA ALA A 1048 9.47 49.18 15.07
C ALA A 1048 10.09 50.09 16.16
N GLU A 1049 11.05 49.58 16.95
CA GLU A 1049 11.46 50.28 18.18
C GLU A 1049 12.45 51.44 18.03
N TYR A 1050 13.21 51.57 16.93
CA TYR A 1050 14.30 52.58 16.89
C TYR A 1050 14.51 53.39 15.60
N ARG A 1051 14.01 52.98 14.42
CA ARG A 1051 13.98 53.80 13.18
C ARG A 1051 12.93 53.25 12.19
N PRO A 1052 11.64 53.61 12.31
CA PRO A 1052 10.61 53.07 11.41
C PRO A 1052 10.78 53.55 9.96
N TYR A 1053 11.28 54.77 9.76
CA TYR A 1053 11.37 55.40 8.44
C TYR A 1053 12.39 54.76 7.50
N SER A 1054 13.62 54.50 7.98
CA SER A 1054 14.68 53.88 7.17
C SER A 1054 14.41 52.41 6.85
N LEU A 1055 13.59 51.73 7.66
CA LEU A 1055 13.24 50.32 7.49
C LEU A 1055 12.21 50.09 6.38
N ILE A 1056 11.29 51.04 6.20
CA ILE A 1056 10.11 50.87 5.34
C ILE A 1056 10.31 51.49 3.95
N GLN A 1057 11.11 52.57 3.84
CA GLN A 1057 11.43 53.25 2.58
C GLN A 1057 11.97 52.31 1.47
N PRO A 1058 12.94 51.40 1.72
CA PRO A 1058 13.46 50.51 0.68
C PRO A 1058 12.47 49.42 0.24
N ILE A 1059 11.42 49.15 1.03
CA ILE A 1059 10.34 48.21 0.66
C ILE A 1059 9.27 48.92 -0.17
N LEU A 1060 8.91 50.15 0.21
CA LEU A 1060 7.83 50.90 -0.44
C LEU A 1060 8.23 51.40 -1.84
N ALA A 1061 9.47 51.86 -2.05
CA ALA A 1061 9.93 52.38 -3.33
C ALA A 1061 9.78 51.38 -4.51
N PRO A 1062 10.14 50.09 -4.41
CA PRO A 1062 9.96 49.11 -5.48
C PRO A 1062 8.49 48.74 -5.77
N LEU A 1063 7.61 48.72 -4.75
CA LEU A 1063 6.17 48.42 -4.92
C LEU A 1063 5.46 49.43 -5.84
N VAL A 1064 5.99 50.66 -5.94
CA VAL A 1064 5.48 51.72 -6.81
C VAL A 1064 5.74 51.43 -8.28
N SER A 1065 6.89 50.83 -8.60
CA SER A 1065 7.31 50.59 -9.99
C SER A 1065 6.49 49.49 -10.69
N THR A 1066 5.85 48.60 -9.92
CA THR A 1066 5.12 47.43 -10.43
C THR A 1066 3.60 47.55 -10.42
N SER A 1067 3.02 48.70 -10.02
CA SER A 1067 1.56 48.93 -9.96
C SER A 1067 0.78 47.91 -9.11
N ASN A 1068 1.36 47.42 -8.01
CA ASN A 1068 0.70 46.42 -7.17
C ASN A 1068 -0.25 47.04 -6.16
N THR A 1069 -1.42 46.41 -5.98
CA THR A 1069 -2.35 46.66 -4.89
C THR A 1069 -1.99 45.76 -3.70
N LEU A 1070 -1.59 46.33 -2.56
CA LEU A 1070 -1.46 45.57 -1.32
C LEU A 1070 -2.86 45.22 -0.81
N GLN A 1071 -3.12 43.94 -0.55
CA GLN A 1071 -4.42 43.53 -0.01
C GLN A 1071 -4.54 43.90 1.47
N TYR A 1072 -3.46 43.74 2.24
CA TYR A 1072 -3.47 43.92 3.68
C TYR A 1072 -2.14 44.49 4.19
N LEU A 1073 -2.21 45.57 4.97
CA LEU A 1073 -1.06 46.19 5.64
C LEU A 1073 -1.37 46.33 7.13
N HIS A 1074 -0.60 45.68 7.99
CA HIS A 1074 -0.75 45.79 9.44
C HIS A 1074 0.53 46.35 10.07
N LEU A 1075 0.41 47.50 10.73
CA LEU A 1075 1.51 48.16 11.43
C LEU A 1075 1.18 48.26 12.92
N ILE A 1076 2.06 47.73 13.77
CA ILE A 1076 1.93 47.79 15.23
C ILE A 1076 2.98 48.75 15.79
N PHE A 1077 2.53 49.81 16.48
CA PHE A 1077 3.39 50.83 17.07
C PHE A 1077 3.39 50.75 18.60
N THR A 1078 4.59 50.63 19.20
CA THR A 1078 4.79 50.50 20.66
C THR A 1078 5.35 51.76 21.35
N LYS A 1079 5.79 52.80 20.61
CA LYS A 1079 6.33 54.06 21.17
C LYS A 1079 5.89 55.32 20.38
N ARG A 1080 5.93 56.51 21.01
CA ARG A 1080 5.54 57.80 20.38
C ARG A 1080 6.56 58.18 19.30
N THR A 1081 6.15 58.21 18.04
CA THR A 1081 7.00 58.67 16.94
C THR A 1081 6.23 59.57 15.99
N TYR A 1082 6.79 60.74 15.66
CA TYR A 1082 6.34 61.65 14.59
C TYR A 1082 6.36 60.99 13.18
N ASP A 1083 6.90 59.78 13.07
CA ASP A 1083 7.12 59.05 11.83
C ASP A 1083 5.84 58.48 11.19
N TYR A 1084 4.73 58.34 11.95
CA TYR A 1084 3.44 57.89 11.41
C TYR A 1084 2.94 58.78 10.27
N PHE A 1085 2.96 60.10 10.46
CA PHE A 1085 2.53 61.07 9.45
C PHE A 1085 3.40 61.03 8.21
N LYS A 1086 4.70 60.75 8.38
CA LYS A 1086 5.65 60.70 7.28
C LYS A 1086 5.48 59.43 6.45
N ILE A 1087 5.24 58.28 7.08
CA ILE A 1087 4.93 57.02 6.39
C ILE A 1087 3.60 57.14 5.63
N LEU A 1088 2.58 57.76 6.21
CA LEU A 1088 1.31 58.01 5.52
C LEU A 1088 1.44 59.04 4.39
N SER A 1089 2.17 60.13 4.62
CA SER A 1089 2.49 61.13 3.60
C SER A 1089 3.21 60.50 2.41
N ASP A 1090 4.15 59.60 2.68
CA ASP A 1090 4.90 58.90 1.64
C ASP A 1090 4.04 57.84 0.93
N LEU A 1091 3.22 57.05 1.63
CA LEU A 1091 2.23 56.17 0.98
C LEU A 1091 1.31 56.93 0.01
N ILE A 1092 0.91 58.15 0.38
CA ILE A 1092 0.13 59.07 -0.46
C ILE A 1092 0.98 59.62 -1.62
N ALA A 1093 2.19 60.10 -1.35
CA ALA A 1093 3.10 60.65 -2.36
C ALA A 1093 3.47 59.60 -3.43
N TYR A 1094 3.64 58.35 -3.00
CA TYR A 1094 4.01 57.21 -3.83
C TYR A 1094 2.82 56.48 -4.47
N ARG A 1095 1.58 56.93 -4.25
CA ARG A 1095 0.34 56.37 -4.83
C ARG A 1095 0.17 54.85 -4.62
N VAL A 1096 0.59 54.33 -3.48
CA VAL A 1096 0.43 52.90 -3.17
C VAL A 1096 -1.03 52.61 -2.86
N SER A 1097 -1.63 51.63 -3.54
CA SER A 1097 -3.03 51.24 -3.31
C SER A 1097 -3.10 50.10 -2.30
N VAL A 1098 -3.81 50.31 -1.19
CA VAL A 1098 -3.98 49.33 -0.11
C VAL A 1098 -5.47 49.05 0.10
N HIS A 1099 -5.91 47.78 0.05
CA HIS A 1099 -7.31 47.40 0.25
C HIS A 1099 -7.74 47.50 1.73
N THR A 1100 -6.89 47.04 2.65
CA THR A 1100 -7.18 47.09 4.09
C THR A 1100 -5.91 47.42 4.85
N MET A 1101 -5.98 48.48 5.67
CA MET A 1101 -4.87 48.91 6.53
C MET A 1101 -5.32 48.84 7.98
N ILE A 1102 -4.59 48.11 8.81
CA ILE A 1102 -4.78 48.07 10.26
C ILE A 1102 -3.60 48.78 10.91
N LEU A 1103 -3.92 49.71 11.81
CA LEU A 1103 -2.97 50.47 12.61
C LEU A 1103 -3.29 50.17 14.08
N GLU A 1104 -2.45 49.36 14.71
CA GLU A 1104 -2.54 49.11 16.15
C GLU A 1104 -1.58 50.03 16.88
N VAL A 1105 -2.14 50.84 17.77
CA VAL A 1105 -1.41 51.80 18.61
C VAL A 1105 -1.76 51.51 20.07
N GLU A 1106 -0.74 51.37 20.91
CA GLU A 1106 -0.93 51.11 22.35
C GLU A 1106 -1.73 52.25 23.03
N GLN A 1107 -2.61 51.91 24.01
CA GLN A 1107 -3.52 52.87 24.66
C GLN A 1107 -2.76 54.04 25.32
N GLY A 1108 -3.18 55.28 25.01
CA GLY A 1108 -2.60 56.53 25.56
C GLY A 1108 -1.72 57.35 24.60
N MET A 1109 -1.73 56.99 23.30
CA MET A 1109 -0.75 57.45 22.31
C MET A 1109 -1.35 58.07 21.03
N ILE A 1110 -2.68 58.08 20.89
CA ILE A 1110 -3.41 58.64 19.72
C ILE A 1110 -3.41 60.16 19.74
#